data_AF-A0A0F9ZYH6-F1
#
_entry.id   AF-A0A0F9ZYH6-F1
#
_cell.length_a   1.000
_cell.length_b   1.000
_cell.length_c   1.000
_cell.angle_alpha   90.00
_cell.angle_beta   90.00
_cell.angle_gamma   90.00
#
_symmetry.space_group_name_H-M   'P 1'
#
loop_
_entity.id
_entity.type
_entity.pdbx_description
1 polymer ?
#
loop_
_entity_poly.entity_id
_entity_poly.type
_entity_poly.pdbx_seq_one_letter_code
_entity_poly.pdbx_strand_id
1 'polypeptide(L)'
;MSSNKRRKLDTQAAPSSAVSALSALAARRRLVASVPAKEPSSSPEPEESASARTNSFSVLQTLKRQNETPKSPKKNGSRGPLNRGDSRASTSQGDLRKVFKFKSDPSTPEAGLSSSRVMYSSFLLNKNNCRTTAKGTIALKLSDSERFIAIGSFGIKVIAGEATVFGATLQPSDPIHWIHAPHCHAIPVIRTSEKTSLELHHDPNADGLRRLSRLSPLFRGIWGESKDDSTEHSLGKGRTFQIVCSSDDAPKKCVIEELSSPPAWNKKLADLVSVAKGGPFTTLVCGPKSAGKSTFSKMLVNRILTSEATRTGSHGIAILDLDPGQPEYAPCGTISLVHITRPNLSAAFTHPNLDDESYRVIRCHALASMTPAAAPEHYLECVLDLLDYYRRLLRNCHLLINTPGWILGTGQDLLVEIISRVNPPEVIYMSEDGPADVVEVLRGTTKRTFTTLPSQPSEFASRTAAHLRAMQAMSYFHLQDQKQLIAGLRPSWNPSPLSSIPPLQVRYSGNQRGILGILLYDYQSPSELLSQAINGMILAAVDVEDPKAFRNLASTAQLSVDGGGKDGYSAMEDFISRTTEGLPYIPNASDITLDPCFSRTIGLVLIRGIDTTTQTLQLLTPIPLQTIEQIRSQGRQIVLVHGKFDAPTWAYTEDLYGRSQQDDINSDKPLEIMNEDPNEDEDEDEAEDMDEEEASAESEASSDPSAGSSTALPWVEVLRGSQKRPVGSRVWRVRRDLGRNIGGD
;
A
#
# COMPACT_ATOMS: atom_id res chain seq x y z
N MET A 1 -47.42 -3.26 -19.07
CA MET A 1 -48.57 -3.20 -18.13
C MET A 1 -48.14 -3.93 -16.86
N SER A 2 -48.08 -3.26 -15.71
CA SER A 2 -49.12 -3.28 -14.66
C SER A 2 -49.17 -4.62 -13.91
N SER A 3 -49.17 -4.72 -12.57
CA SER A 3 -49.01 -3.75 -11.47
C SER A 3 -49.22 -4.51 -10.14
N ASN A 4 -48.61 -4.08 -9.03
CA ASN A 4 -49.22 -4.13 -7.67
C ASN A 4 -48.29 -3.40 -6.68
N LYS A 5 -48.48 -2.10 -6.43
CA LYS A 5 -49.34 -1.54 -5.36
C LYS A 5 -49.05 -2.10 -3.95
N ARG A 6 -48.29 -1.34 -3.17
CA ARG A 6 -48.55 -1.14 -1.72
C ARG A 6 -48.68 0.35 -1.40
N ARG A 7 -49.38 0.65 -0.32
CA ARG A 7 -50.08 1.93 -0.08
C ARG A 7 -49.18 3.05 0.42
N LYS A 8 -49.47 4.27 -0.05
CA LYS A 8 -49.14 5.53 0.61
C LYS A 8 -49.96 5.67 1.90
N LEU A 9 -49.35 6.18 2.96
CA LEU A 9 -50.01 6.81 4.10
C LEU A 9 -49.44 8.22 4.18
N ASP A 10 -50.26 9.22 3.84
CA ASP A 10 -49.90 10.62 4.05
C ASP A 10 -50.24 10.99 5.50
N THR A 11 -49.23 11.36 6.30
CA THR A 11 -49.40 11.95 7.63
C THR A 11 -48.77 13.35 7.62
N GLN A 12 -49.46 14.32 8.22
CA GLN A 12 -49.14 15.74 8.09
C GLN A 12 -47.83 16.15 8.76
N ALA A 13 -47.22 17.23 8.25
CA ALA A 13 -45.92 17.72 8.68
C ALA A 13 -45.94 18.40 10.06
N ALA A 14 -44.90 18.13 10.85
CA ALA A 14 -44.42 18.97 11.94
C ALA A 14 -42.87 19.00 11.87
N PRO A 15 -42.19 20.09 12.25
CA PRO A 15 -40.79 20.29 11.90
C PRO A 15 -39.85 19.51 12.83
N SER A 16 -39.20 18.46 12.33
CA SER A 16 -38.05 17.86 13.00
C SER A 16 -36.82 18.72 12.77
N SER A 17 -36.48 19.53 13.78
CA SER A 17 -35.21 20.27 13.84
C SER A 17 -34.01 19.33 13.67
N ALA A 18 -32.99 19.78 12.94
CA ALA A 18 -31.72 19.05 12.78
C ALA A 18 -30.96 19.01 14.13
N VAL A 19 -31.22 17.98 14.94
CA VAL A 19 -30.47 17.74 16.17
C VAL A 19 -29.22 16.92 15.84
N SER A 20 -28.11 17.63 15.82
CA SER A 20 -26.72 17.15 15.77
C SER A 20 -26.53 15.67 16.16
N ALA A 21 -26.33 14.81 15.17
CA ALA A 21 -25.52 13.62 15.37
C ALA A 21 -24.08 14.09 15.65
N LEU A 22 -23.62 13.87 16.88
CA LEU A 22 -22.25 14.19 17.26
C LEU A 22 -21.29 13.21 16.59
N SER A 23 -20.43 13.73 15.70
CA SER A 23 -19.29 13.00 15.13
C SER A 23 -18.54 12.21 16.21
N ALA A 24 -18.06 11.01 15.86
CA ALA A 24 -17.33 10.16 16.80
C ALA A 24 -16.05 10.84 17.31
N LEU A 25 -15.37 11.61 16.45
CA LEU A 25 -14.23 12.47 16.81
C LEU A 25 -14.64 13.58 17.79
N ALA A 26 -15.79 14.22 17.59
CA ALA A 26 -16.32 15.23 18.51
C ALA A 26 -16.71 14.63 19.88
N ALA A 27 -17.23 13.40 19.91
CA ALA A 27 -17.53 12.66 21.12
C ALA A 27 -16.24 12.28 21.89
N ARG A 28 -15.22 11.74 21.20
CA ARG A 28 -13.90 11.45 21.79
C ARG A 28 -13.24 12.69 22.39
N ARG A 29 -13.19 13.80 21.67
CA ARG A 29 -12.65 15.08 22.18
C ARG A 29 -13.36 15.57 23.45
N ARG A 30 -14.69 15.39 23.54
CA ARG A 30 -15.46 15.73 24.75
C ARG A 30 -15.13 14.84 25.94
N LEU A 31 -14.94 13.53 25.71
CA LEU A 31 -14.52 12.59 26.77
C LEU A 31 -13.14 12.97 27.31
N VAL A 32 -12.15 13.21 26.43
CA VAL A 32 -10.79 13.65 26.83
C VAL A 32 -10.82 14.97 27.60
N ALA A 33 -11.64 15.93 27.18
CA ALA A 33 -11.78 17.23 27.86
C ALA A 33 -12.57 17.17 29.19
N SER A 34 -13.17 16.04 29.55
CA SER A 34 -14.06 15.91 30.72
C SER A 34 -13.41 15.33 31.98
N VAL A 35 -12.11 15.01 31.94
CA VAL A 35 -11.36 14.48 33.10
C VAL A 35 -10.96 15.64 34.04
N PRO A 36 -11.49 15.74 35.27
CA PRO A 36 -11.14 16.84 36.17
C PRO A 36 -9.83 16.56 36.93
N ALA A 37 -8.94 17.54 36.97
CA ALA A 37 -7.84 17.54 37.94
C ALA A 37 -8.41 17.67 39.36
N LYS A 38 -8.03 16.78 40.28
CA LYS A 38 -8.38 16.87 41.70
C LYS A 38 -7.24 17.50 42.51
N GLU A 39 -7.55 18.59 43.19
CA GLU A 39 -6.71 19.11 44.27
C GLU A 39 -6.80 18.23 45.53
N PRO A 40 -5.76 18.19 46.39
CA PRO A 40 -5.75 17.37 47.59
C PRO A 40 -6.37 18.09 48.80
N SER A 41 -7.25 17.41 49.54
CA SER A 41 -7.67 17.80 50.89
C SER A 41 -7.51 16.62 51.86
N SER A 42 -7.23 16.95 53.13
CA SER A 42 -6.60 16.06 54.12
C SER A 42 -7.54 15.53 55.21
N SER A 43 -7.02 14.55 55.97
CA SER A 43 -7.52 13.98 57.24
C SER A 43 -8.45 12.74 57.17
N PRO A 44 -8.42 11.81 58.17
CA PRO A 44 -8.41 10.37 57.86
C PRO A 44 -9.49 9.48 58.53
N GLU A 45 -9.41 8.17 58.19
CA GLU A 45 -10.00 6.97 58.84
C GLU A 45 -11.52 6.67 58.66
N PRO A 46 -11.96 5.38 58.79
CA PRO A 46 -11.20 4.12 58.91
C PRO A 46 -11.47 3.08 57.79
N GLU A 47 -10.84 1.91 57.88
CA GLU A 47 -10.94 0.79 56.92
C GLU A 47 -12.32 0.10 56.90
N GLU A 48 -12.81 -0.29 55.71
CA GLU A 48 -13.76 -1.40 55.58
C GLU A 48 -13.57 -2.15 54.24
N SER A 49 -14.08 -3.39 54.18
CA SER A 49 -13.57 -4.46 53.33
C SER A 49 -13.95 -4.42 51.84
N ALA A 50 -13.14 -5.09 51.02
CA ALA A 50 -13.25 -5.12 49.57
C ALA A 50 -14.56 -5.75 49.05
N SER A 51 -15.19 -5.11 48.07
CA SER A 51 -16.09 -5.75 47.11
C SER A 51 -16.01 -5.08 45.74
N ALA A 52 -16.06 -5.89 44.68
CA ALA A 52 -15.86 -5.42 43.31
C ALA A 52 -16.98 -4.50 42.82
N ARG A 53 -16.63 -3.44 42.09
CA ARG A 53 -17.62 -2.64 41.32
C ARG A 53 -17.56 -3.01 39.85
N THR A 54 -18.72 -3.43 39.35
CA THR A 54 -18.94 -4.04 38.05
C THR A 54 -19.16 -3.01 36.94
N ASN A 55 -18.74 -3.37 35.72
CA ASN A 55 -19.04 -2.62 34.50
C ASN A 55 -20.55 -2.55 34.24
N SER A 56 -21.05 -1.37 33.92
CA SER A 56 -22.47 -1.12 33.64
C SER A 56 -22.80 -1.21 32.14
N PHE A 57 -22.84 -2.42 31.58
CA PHE A 57 -23.55 -2.70 30.32
C PHE A 57 -24.01 -4.17 30.28
N SER A 58 -25.22 -4.41 30.80
CA SER A 58 -25.93 -5.69 30.66
C SER A 58 -27.44 -5.47 30.73
N VAL A 59 -28.04 -5.22 29.57
CA VAL A 59 -29.48 -5.34 29.36
C VAL A 59 -29.67 -6.01 28.00
N LEU A 60 -29.79 -7.35 28.00
CA LEU A 60 -30.56 -8.16 27.02
C LEU A 60 -30.38 -9.69 27.26
N GLN A 61 -30.40 -10.16 28.52
CA GLN A 61 -30.52 -11.60 28.81
C GLN A 61 -31.45 -11.90 30.00
N THR A 62 -32.75 -11.99 29.73
CA THR A 62 -33.66 -12.84 30.50
C THR A 62 -34.89 -13.21 29.68
N LEU A 63 -34.91 -14.43 29.16
CA LEU A 63 -36.10 -15.30 29.10
C LEU A 63 -35.63 -16.75 28.85
N LYS A 64 -35.37 -17.49 29.93
CA LYS A 64 -35.14 -18.95 29.91
C LYS A 64 -36.46 -19.68 30.17
N ARG A 65 -36.62 -20.84 29.50
CA ARG A 65 -37.34 -22.09 29.87
C ARG A 65 -38.09 -22.67 28.65
N GLN A 66 -38.15 -23.99 28.41
CA GLN A 66 -37.49 -25.17 29.00
C GLN A 66 -37.63 -26.36 28.02
N ASN A 67 -36.77 -27.38 28.15
CA ASN A 67 -36.87 -28.81 27.75
C ASN A 67 -38.00 -29.23 26.74
N GLU A 68 -37.75 -29.95 25.64
CA GLU A 68 -37.28 -31.37 25.63
C GLU A 68 -36.97 -31.87 24.18
N THR A 69 -36.38 -33.07 24.04
CA THR A 69 -35.92 -33.72 22.78
C THR A 69 -36.89 -34.84 22.31
N PRO A 70 -36.67 -35.65 21.23
CA PRO A 70 -35.81 -35.54 20.02
C PRO A 70 -36.53 -35.94 18.68
N LYS A 71 -35.75 -36.05 17.58
CA LYS A 71 -35.85 -36.98 16.41
C LYS A 71 -36.19 -36.40 15.02
N SER A 72 -35.30 -36.69 14.07
CA SER A 72 -35.51 -36.70 12.61
C SER A 72 -36.39 -37.90 12.18
N PRO A 73 -37.13 -37.86 11.05
CA PRO A 73 -36.52 -38.28 9.75
C PRO A 73 -37.14 -37.77 8.42
N LYS A 74 -36.32 -37.82 7.36
CA LYS A 74 -36.59 -38.21 5.94
C LYS A 74 -37.71 -37.53 5.10
N LYS A 75 -37.29 -37.02 3.92
CA LYS A 75 -38.15 -36.75 2.75
C LYS A 75 -38.40 -38.01 1.91
N ASN A 76 -39.68 -38.23 1.59
CA ASN A 76 -40.28 -38.87 0.39
C ASN A 76 -41.60 -38.09 0.19
N GLY A 77 -42.20 -37.84 -0.97
CA GLY A 77 -41.96 -38.25 -2.35
C GLY A 77 -43.33 -38.29 -3.09
N SER A 78 -43.35 -38.00 -4.41
CA SER A 78 -44.44 -38.26 -5.38
C SER A 78 -45.56 -37.21 -5.68
N ARG A 79 -45.61 -36.85 -6.99
CA ARG A 79 -46.76 -36.86 -7.96
C ARG A 79 -48.03 -35.99 -7.80
N GLY A 80 -48.07 -34.88 -8.58
CA GLY A 80 -49.14 -34.44 -9.53
C GLY A 80 -50.60 -34.22 -9.05
N PRO A 81 -51.58 -33.89 -9.95
CA PRO A 81 -51.51 -33.60 -11.40
C PRO A 81 -52.34 -32.35 -11.89
N LEU A 82 -52.21 -31.97 -13.20
CA LEU A 82 -53.23 -31.46 -14.19
C LEU A 82 -54.34 -30.42 -13.78
N ASN A 83 -54.94 -29.53 -14.60
CA ASN A 83 -55.00 -29.27 -16.07
C ASN A 83 -55.77 -27.94 -16.38
N ARG A 84 -55.59 -27.35 -17.60
CA ARG A 84 -56.52 -26.47 -18.41
C ARG A 84 -57.10 -25.16 -17.80
N GLY A 85 -57.41 -24.09 -18.57
CA GLY A 85 -57.25 -23.80 -20.01
C GLY A 85 -57.93 -22.47 -20.45
N ASP A 86 -57.56 -21.96 -21.64
CA ASP A 86 -58.23 -20.99 -22.57
C ASP A 86 -58.87 -19.66 -22.04
N SER A 87 -58.58 -18.46 -22.59
CA SER A 87 -59.11 -18.02 -23.91
C SER A 87 -58.64 -16.60 -24.35
N ARG A 88 -58.24 -16.45 -25.64
CA ARG A 88 -58.59 -15.42 -26.68
C ARG A 88 -58.66 -13.89 -26.33
N ALA A 89 -58.28 -12.93 -27.21
CA ALA A 89 -57.68 -12.95 -28.58
C ALA A 89 -57.26 -11.53 -29.07
N SER A 90 -56.41 -11.48 -30.14
CA SER A 90 -56.35 -10.47 -31.26
C SER A 90 -56.18 -8.96 -30.94
N THR A 91 -55.42 -8.10 -31.64
CA THR A 91 -54.75 -8.09 -32.99
C THR A 91 -53.73 -6.91 -33.00
N SER A 92 -52.94 -6.52 -34.04
CA SER A 92 -52.70 -6.97 -35.43
C SER A 92 -51.36 -6.41 -35.99
N GLN A 93 -50.61 -7.27 -36.69
CA GLN A 93 -49.86 -7.10 -37.96
C GLN A 93 -49.01 -5.83 -38.30
N GLY A 94 -47.85 -6.11 -38.91
CA GLY A 94 -46.96 -5.16 -39.59
C GLY A 94 -45.67 -5.84 -40.06
N ASP A 95 -45.76 -6.78 -41.00
CA ASP A 95 -44.68 -7.68 -41.44
C ASP A 95 -44.14 -7.29 -42.83
N LEU A 96 -42.86 -7.54 -43.13
CA LEU A 96 -42.31 -7.73 -44.48
C LEU A 96 -40.85 -8.22 -44.46
N ARG A 97 -40.65 -9.53 -44.52
CA ARG A 97 -39.40 -10.19 -44.97
C ARG A 97 -39.62 -10.89 -46.31
N LYS A 98 -38.63 -10.86 -47.20
CA LYS A 98 -38.32 -11.93 -48.18
C LYS A 98 -36.84 -11.85 -48.58
N VAL A 99 -36.10 -12.90 -48.92
CA VAL A 99 -36.17 -14.37 -48.70
C VAL A 99 -34.82 -14.91 -49.23
N PHE A 100 -34.24 -15.99 -48.68
CA PHE A 100 -33.86 -17.21 -49.43
C PHE A 100 -33.33 -18.31 -48.51
N LYS A 101 -33.59 -19.56 -48.91
CA LYS A 101 -33.40 -20.81 -48.14
C LYS A 101 -31.97 -21.33 -48.25
N PHE A 102 -31.55 -22.17 -47.31
CA PHE A 102 -31.09 -23.53 -47.64
C PHE A 102 -31.45 -24.55 -46.52
N LYS A 103 -31.32 -25.85 -46.80
CA LYS A 103 -31.81 -26.98 -45.97
C LYS A 103 -30.75 -27.51 -44.99
N SER A 104 -31.22 -28.33 -44.05
CA SER A 104 -30.47 -29.07 -43.04
C SER A 104 -29.52 -30.15 -43.60
N ASP A 105 -28.41 -30.41 -42.92
CA ASP A 105 -28.28 -31.54 -41.97
C ASP A 105 -26.97 -31.45 -41.13
N PRO A 106 -26.79 -32.25 -40.05
CA PRO A 106 -25.84 -31.95 -38.99
C PRO A 106 -24.49 -32.68 -39.10
N SER A 107 -23.40 -31.94 -38.86
CA SER A 107 -22.15 -32.50 -38.34
C SER A 107 -21.36 -31.42 -37.61
N THR A 108 -20.84 -31.75 -36.44
CA THR A 108 -20.08 -30.85 -35.56
C THR A 108 -18.74 -30.45 -36.18
N PRO A 109 -18.35 -29.17 -36.14
CA PRO A 109 -16.96 -28.76 -36.03
C PRO A 109 -16.69 -28.24 -34.62
N GLU A 110 -15.53 -28.62 -34.07
CA GLU A 110 -15.04 -28.17 -32.78
C GLU A 110 -14.93 -26.64 -32.75
N ALA A 111 -15.44 -26.02 -31.69
CA ALA A 111 -15.35 -24.57 -31.50
C ALA A 111 -13.93 -24.18 -31.03
N GLY A 112 -13.00 -24.10 -31.98
CA GLY A 112 -11.68 -23.51 -31.74
C GLY A 112 -11.83 -22.04 -31.32
N LEU A 113 -11.52 -21.74 -30.06
CA LEU A 113 -11.50 -20.38 -29.52
C LEU A 113 -10.38 -19.57 -30.18
N SER A 114 -10.70 -18.85 -31.26
CA SER A 114 -9.80 -17.85 -31.83
C SER A 114 -9.79 -16.61 -30.93
N SER A 115 -8.81 -16.53 -30.03
CA SER A 115 -8.53 -15.28 -29.32
C SER A 115 -8.21 -14.18 -30.33
N SER A 116 -8.94 -13.07 -30.29
CA SER A 116 -8.66 -11.92 -31.15
C SER A 116 -7.31 -11.32 -30.76
N ARG A 117 -6.40 -11.22 -31.73
CA ARG A 117 -5.07 -10.62 -31.53
C ARG A 117 -5.23 -9.16 -31.10
N VAL A 118 -4.81 -8.84 -29.87
CA VAL A 118 -4.84 -7.47 -29.35
C VAL A 118 -3.64 -6.70 -29.88
N MET A 119 -3.83 -5.44 -30.28
CA MET A 119 -2.78 -4.53 -30.74
C MET A 119 -2.56 -3.43 -29.69
N TYR A 120 -1.34 -3.35 -29.16
CA TYR A 120 -0.94 -2.35 -28.16
C TYR A 120 -0.17 -1.18 -28.78
N SER A 121 0.42 -1.39 -29.97
CA SER A 121 1.02 -0.33 -30.78
C SER A 121 0.19 -0.03 -32.04
N SER A 122 0.21 1.23 -32.46
CA SER A 122 -0.36 1.67 -33.75
C SER A 122 0.55 1.37 -34.95
N PHE A 123 1.75 0.83 -34.73
CA PHE A 123 2.72 0.51 -35.77
C PHE A 123 3.37 -0.86 -35.54
N LEU A 124 4.04 -1.39 -36.57
CA LEU A 124 4.91 -2.55 -36.48
C LEU A 124 6.37 -2.13 -36.66
N LEU A 125 7.26 -2.74 -35.86
CA LEU A 125 8.70 -2.50 -35.93
C LEU A 125 9.27 -3.00 -37.27
N ASN A 126 10.00 -2.13 -37.96
CA ASN A 126 10.65 -2.41 -39.23
C ASN A 126 11.94 -1.58 -39.38
N LYS A 127 12.73 -1.85 -40.42
CA LYS A 127 14.05 -1.21 -40.63
C LYS A 127 14.00 0.32 -40.87
N ASN A 128 12.82 0.89 -41.15
CA ASN A 128 12.66 2.33 -41.42
C ASN A 128 12.30 3.11 -40.15
N ASN A 129 11.47 2.53 -39.27
CA ASN A 129 11.04 3.16 -38.01
C ASN A 129 11.85 2.72 -36.79
N CYS A 130 12.60 1.62 -36.84
CA CYS A 130 13.37 1.09 -35.72
C CYS A 130 14.81 0.74 -36.14
N ARG A 131 15.79 1.22 -35.35
CA ARG A 131 17.20 0.88 -35.50
C ARG A 131 17.86 0.67 -34.15
N THR A 132 18.37 -0.54 -33.90
CA THR A 132 19.24 -0.84 -32.75
C THR A 132 20.68 -0.40 -33.04
N THR A 133 21.31 0.25 -32.07
CA THR A 133 22.73 0.63 -32.10
C THR A 133 23.62 -0.50 -31.58
N ALA A 134 24.93 -0.42 -31.81
CA ALA A 134 25.90 -1.38 -31.25
C ALA A 134 25.96 -1.38 -29.70
N LYS A 135 25.36 -0.37 -29.04
CA LYS A 135 25.23 -0.27 -27.57
C LYS A 135 23.87 -0.77 -27.05
N GLY A 136 23.06 -1.42 -27.88
CA GLY A 136 21.71 -1.89 -27.53
C GLY A 136 20.60 -0.83 -27.53
N THR A 137 20.96 0.47 -27.51
CA THR A 137 19.97 1.57 -27.60
C THR A 137 19.13 1.44 -28.87
N ILE A 138 17.80 1.55 -28.75
CA ILE A 138 16.84 1.45 -29.84
C ILE A 138 16.41 2.87 -30.23
N ALA A 139 16.81 3.31 -31.42
CA ALA A 139 16.30 4.55 -32.01
C ALA A 139 14.97 4.27 -32.73
N LEU A 140 13.91 4.99 -32.34
CA LEU A 140 12.59 4.95 -32.96
C LEU A 140 12.29 6.25 -33.69
N LYS A 141 11.71 6.13 -34.89
CA LYS A 141 11.15 7.23 -35.67
C LYS A 141 9.66 7.00 -35.83
N LEU A 142 8.87 7.84 -35.19
CA LEU A 142 7.43 7.71 -35.07
C LEU A 142 6.74 8.79 -35.91
N SER A 143 5.62 8.41 -36.50
CA SER A 143 4.71 9.34 -37.20
C SER A 143 3.88 10.15 -36.19
N ASP A 144 3.13 11.13 -36.68
CA ASP A 144 2.08 11.79 -35.89
C ASP A 144 1.08 10.75 -35.35
N SER A 145 0.63 10.96 -34.11
CA SER A 145 -0.44 10.20 -33.44
C SER A 145 -0.15 8.71 -33.25
N GLU A 146 1.13 8.31 -33.32
CA GLU A 146 1.56 6.95 -33.02
C GLU A 146 1.67 6.69 -31.52
N ARG A 147 1.38 5.44 -31.12
CA ARG A 147 1.42 4.95 -29.74
C ARG A 147 2.06 3.57 -29.64
N PHE A 148 2.65 3.29 -28.49
CA PHE A 148 3.16 1.97 -28.12
C PHE A 148 3.28 1.83 -26.60
N ILE A 149 3.51 0.60 -26.15
CA ILE A 149 3.88 0.28 -24.77
C ILE A 149 5.25 -0.40 -24.74
N ALA A 150 5.93 -0.27 -23.60
CA ALA A 150 7.11 -1.08 -23.30
C ALA A 150 7.04 -1.61 -21.86
N ILE A 151 7.30 -2.90 -21.69
CA ILE A 151 7.33 -3.59 -20.40
C ILE A 151 8.79 -3.74 -19.96
N GLY A 152 9.09 -3.46 -18.70
CA GLY A 152 10.43 -3.63 -18.13
C GLY A 152 11.02 -2.35 -17.56
N SER A 153 12.33 -2.20 -17.66
CA SER A 153 13.10 -1.07 -17.12
C SER A 153 13.92 -0.44 -18.23
N PHE A 154 13.63 0.82 -18.55
CA PHE A 154 14.25 1.51 -19.70
C PHE A 154 14.38 3.02 -19.47
N GLY A 155 15.31 3.62 -20.18
CA GLY A 155 15.42 5.07 -20.31
C GLY A 155 14.80 5.55 -21.60
N ILE A 156 14.05 6.65 -21.59
CA ILE A 156 13.56 7.33 -22.79
C ILE A 156 14.24 8.70 -22.93
N LYS A 157 14.76 8.99 -24.13
CA LYS A 157 15.30 10.30 -24.51
C LYS A 157 14.66 10.75 -25.82
N VAL A 158 14.00 11.91 -25.80
CA VAL A 158 13.44 12.52 -27.02
C VAL A 158 14.56 13.28 -27.74
N ILE A 159 14.68 13.08 -29.06
CA ILE A 159 15.71 13.69 -29.91
C ILE A 159 15.10 14.80 -30.77
N ALA A 160 13.87 14.61 -31.24
CA ALA A 160 13.07 15.59 -31.98
C ALA A 160 11.58 15.27 -31.84
N GLY A 161 10.72 16.28 -31.87
CA GLY A 161 9.26 16.12 -31.64
C GLY A 161 8.91 15.97 -30.16
N GLU A 162 7.71 15.45 -29.87
CA GLU A 162 7.16 15.32 -28.52
C GLU A 162 6.65 13.90 -28.22
N ALA A 163 6.95 13.39 -27.02
CA ALA A 163 6.38 12.14 -26.52
C ALA A 163 5.70 12.35 -25.15
N THR A 164 4.53 11.78 -24.97
CA THR A 164 3.79 11.81 -23.70
C THR A 164 3.73 10.42 -23.05
N VAL A 165 3.95 10.36 -21.73
CA VAL A 165 3.93 9.12 -20.95
C VAL A 165 3.57 9.42 -19.49
N PHE A 166 2.68 8.64 -18.87
CA PHE A 166 2.24 8.85 -17.47
C PHE A 166 1.71 10.28 -17.16
N GLY A 167 1.25 11.01 -18.18
CA GLY A 167 0.88 12.42 -18.10
C GLY A 167 2.04 13.41 -18.30
N ALA A 168 3.30 12.98 -18.21
CA ALA A 168 4.44 13.84 -18.53
C ALA A 168 4.53 14.10 -20.04
N THR A 169 4.94 15.31 -20.40
CA THR A 169 5.29 15.75 -21.76
C THR A 169 6.81 15.85 -21.90
N LEU A 170 7.40 14.88 -22.60
CA LEU A 170 8.83 14.80 -22.85
C LEU A 170 9.17 15.47 -24.18
N GLN A 171 10.16 16.35 -24.13
CA GLN A 171 10.63 17.21 -25.22
C GLN A 171 12.14 17.02 -25.42
N PRO A 172 12.72 17.44 -26.55
CA PRO A 172 14.13 17.22 -26.85
C PRO A 172 15.02 17.81 -25.76
N SER A 173 15.77 16.94 -25.08
CA SER A 173 16.57 17.31 -23.92
C SER A 173 17.68 16.32 -23.68
N ASP A 174 18.74 16.75 -22.98
CA ASP A 174 19.89 15.88 -22.72
C ASP A 174 19.67 14.75 -21.71
N PRO A 175 18.93 14.95 -20.60
CA PRO A 175 18.67 13.90 -19.62
C PRO A 175 17.88 12.71 -20.20
N ILE A 176 18.18 11.52 -19.69
CA ILE A 176 17.38 10.31 -19.93
C ILE A 176 16.33 10.22 -18.82
N HIS A 177 15.06 10.09 -19.18
CA HIS A 177 13.98 9.82 -18.24
C HIS A 177 13.86 8.30 -18.02
N TRP A 178 14.06 7.83 -16.79
CA TRP A 178 14.01 6.40 -16.47
C TRP A 178 12.59 5.96 -16.09
N ILE A 179 12.20 4.79 -16.58
CA ILE A 179 10.85 4.23 -16.46
C ILE A 179 10.97 2.76 -16.04
N HIS A 180 10.30 2.43 -14.93
CA HIS A 180 10.00 1.04 -14.57
C HIS A 180 8.51 0.78 -14.80
N ALA A 181 8.23 -0.02 -15.84
CA ALA A 181 6.90 -0.45 -16.25
C ALA A 181 6.74 -1.96 -15.99
N PRO A 182 6.54 -2.39 -14.72
CA PRO A 182 6.21 -3.76 -14.38
C PRO A 182 4.75 -4.05 -14.76
N HIS A 183 4.46 -5.20 -15.35
CA HIS A 183 3.09 -5.56 -15.75
C HIS A 183 2.22 -6.08 -14.59
N CYS A 184 2.68 -5.93 -13.34
CA CYS A 184 1.81 -6.02 -12.18
C CYS A 184 1.01 -4.72 -11.92
N HIS A 185 1.26 -3.66 -12.70
CA HIS A 185 0.50 -2.43 -12.76
C HIS A 185 0.09 -2.16 -14.23
N ALA A 186 -0.88 -1.27 -14.43
CA ALA A 186 -1.25 -0.81 -15.77
C ALA A 186 -0.03 -0.17 -16.50
N ILE A 187 0.29 -0.68 -17.69
CA ILE A 187 1.51 -0.34 -18.42
C ILE A 187 1.44 1.09 -19.00
N PRO A 188 2.47 1.94 -18.84
CA PRO A 188 2.45 3.30 -19.35
C PRO A 188 2.43 3.33 -20.88
N VAL A 189 1.35 3.85 -21.46
CA VAL A 189 1.25 4.06 -22.91
C VAL A 189 2.00 5.32 -23.31
N ILE A 190 3.00 5.16 -24.16
CA ILE A 190 3.76 6.24 -24.78
C ILE A 190 3.02 6.68 -26.05
N ARG A 191 2.75 7.98 -26.19
CA ARG A 191 2.01 8.55 -27.32
C ARG A 191 2.75 9.76 -27.90
N THR A 192 2.73 9.90 -29.20
CA THR A 192 3.30 11.06 -29.92
C THR A 192 2.18 11.97 -30.42
N SER A 193 2.40 13.27 -30.37
CA SER A 193 1.47 14.32 -30.87
C SER A 193 1.92 14.90 -32.22
N GLU A 194 3.12 14.54 -32.67
CA GLU A 194 3.73 14.95 -33.92
C GLU A 194 4.82 13.94 -34.34
N LYS A 195 5.43 14.16 -35.52
CA LYS A 195 6.53 13.32 -36.01
C LYS A 195 7.72 13.39 -35.07
N THR A 196 8.00 12.28 -34.39
CA THR A 196 8.92 12.24 -33.24
C THR A 196 10.07 11.26 -33.48
N SER A 197 11.27 11.62 -33.05
CA SER A 197 12.44 10.75 -33.01
C SER A 197 12.88 10.61 -31.56
N LEU A 198 13.00 9.38 -31.06
CA LEU A 198 13.37 9.11 -29.67
C LEU A 198 14.29 7.88 -29.56
N GLU A 199 15.03 7.81 -28.46
CA GLU A 199 15.90 6.69 -28.11
C GLU A 199 15.38 5.99 -26.85
N LEU A 200 15.41 4.65 -26.87
CA LEU A 200 15.15 3.80 -25.73
C LEU A 200 16.44 3.10 -25.30
N HIS A 201 16.83 3.31 -24.05
CA HIS A 201 18.07 2.80 -23.44
C HIS A 201 17.79 1.66 -22.48
N HIS A 202 18.72 0.70 -22.37
CA HIS A 202 18.69 -0.28 -21.29
C HIS A 202 19.00 0.38 -19.95
N ASP A 203 18.39 -0.12 -18.88
CA ASP A 203 18.61 0.39 -17.53
C ASP A 203 19.72 -0.41 -16.81
N PRO A 204 20.91 0.19 -16.58
CA PRO A 204 22.03 -0.51 -15.95
C PRO A 204 21.80 -0.87 -14.47
N ASN A 205 20.80 -0.27 -13.79
CA ASN A 205 20.51 -0.50 -12.37
C ASN A 205 19.39 -1.54 -12.16
N ALA A 206 18.75 -2.01 -13.25
CA ALA A 206 17.56 -2.86 -13.15
C ALA A 206 17.83 -4.29 -12.62
N ASP A 207 19.07 -4.79 -12.67
CA ASP A 207 19.41 -6.17 -12.26
C ASP A 207 19.04 -6.46 -10.80
N GLY A 208 19.46 -5.59 -9.87
CA GLY A 208 19.23 -5.77 -8.43
C GLY A 208 17.74 -5.91 -8.08
N LEU A 209 16.91 -5.01 -8.63
CA LEU A 209 15.45 -5.03 -8.42
C LEU A 209 14.79 -6.26 -9.08
N ARG A 210 15.23 -6.64 -10.27
CA ARG A 210 14.70 -7.83 -10.98
C ARG A 210 14.98 -9.11 -10.22
N ARG A 211 16.18 -9.24 -9.66
CA ARG A 211 16.63 -10.44 -8.93
C ARG A 211 15.95 -10.63 -7.57
N LEU A 212 15.13 -9.69 -7.10
CA LEU A 212 14.21 -9.95 -5.98
C LEU A 212 13.19 -11.06 -6.32
N SER A 213 12.96 -11.37 -7.60
CA SER A 213 12.18 -12.55 -8.06
C SER A 213 12.72 -13.88 -7.52
N ARG A 214 14.02 -13.94 -7.19
CA ARG A 214 14.66 -15.11 -6.60
C ARG A 214 14.33 -15.29 -5.12
N LEU A 215 14.06 -14.19 -4.44
CA LEU A 215 13.80 -14.13 -3.00
C LEU A 215 12.31 -14.15 -2.67
N SER A 216 11.46 -13.70 -3.60
CA SER A 216 10.00 -13.66 -3.41
C SER A 216 9.23 -13.90 -4.72
N PRO A 217 8.19 -14.75 -4.72
CA PRO A 217 7.36 -14.97 -5.89
C PRO A 217 6.56 -13.72 -6.29
N LEU A 218 6.38 -12.74 -5.39
CA LEU A 218 5.72 -11.47 -5.70
C LEU A 218 6.40 -10.72 -6.85
N PHE A 219 7.72 -10.88 -6.98
CA PHE A 219 8.56 -10.27 -8.03
C PHE A 219 8.79 -11.17 -9.25
N ARG A 220 8.26 -12.39 -9.29
CA ARG A 220 8.32 -13.28 -10.47
C ARG A 220 7.24 -12.92 -11.48
N GLY A 221 7.58 -13.03 -12.77
CA GLY A 221 6.65 -12.75 -13.86
C GLY A 221 5.95 -11.41 -13.70
N ILE A 222 6.72 -10.33 -13.48
CA ILE A 222 6.23 -8.93 -13.53
C ILE A 222 7.02 -8.08 -14.55
N TRP A 223 8.02 -8.68 -15.21
CA TRP A 223 8.93 -8.04 -16.16
C TRP A 223 8.88 -8.82 -17.47
N GLY A 224 9.14 -8.16 -18.60
CA GLY A 224 9.27 -8.86 -19.89
C GLY A 224 10.48 -9.80 -19.89
N GLU A 225 10.21 -11.06 -20.26
CA GLU A 225 11.21 -12.12 -20.48
C GLU A 225 11.83 -11.98 -21.88
N SER A 226 13.15 -12.13 -21.98
CA SER A 226 13.84 -12.15 -23.28
C SER A 226 13.69 -13.53 -23.92
N LYS A 227 13.09 -13.62 -25.11
CA LYS A 227 12.89 -14.91 -25.82
C LYS A 227 14.19 -15.59 -26.29
N ASP A 228 15.35 -14.95 -26.11
CA ASP A 228 16.66 -15.43 -26.58
C ASP A 228 17.51 -16.18 -25.51
N ASP A 229 17.11 -16.18 -24.22
CA ASP A 229 17.95 -16.61 -23.08
C ASP A 229 18.08 -18.15 -22.90
N SER A 230 18.01 -18.94 -23.97
CA SER A 230 18.11 -20.41 -23.90
C SER A 230 19.50 -20.95 -23.52
N THR A 231 20.54 -20.10 -23.46
CA THR A 231 21.92 -20.50 -23.09
C THR A 231 22.73 -19.34 -22.46
N GLU A 232 22.45 -18.92 -21.22
CA GLU A 232 23.47 -18.14 -20.47
C GLU A 232 23.43 -18.32 -18.95
N HIS A 233 24.54 -18.79 -18.37
CA HIS A 233 24.82 -18.77 -16.92
C HIS A 233 25.15 -17.34 -16.40
N SER A 234 24.75 -16.29 -17.12
CA SER A 234 24.96 -14.88 -16.77
C SER A 234 23.70 -14.04 -16.93
N LEU A 235 22.85 -14.08 -15.90
CA LEU A 235 21.71 -13.18 -15.68
C LEU A 235 22.18 -11.72 -15.50
N GLY A 236 22.63 -11.08 -16.59
CA GLY A 236 23.24 -9.75 -16.57
C GLY A 236 23.66 -9.15 -17.92
N LYS A 237 23.44 -9.83 -19.06
CA LYS A 237 23.70 -9.28 -20.42
C LYS A 237 22.47 -9.24 -21.34
N GLY A 238 21.28 -9.46 -20.79
CA GLY A 238 20.00 -9.39 -21.51
C GLY A 238 19.45 -7.97 -21.66
N ARG A 239 18.52 -7.80 -22.61
CA ARG A 239 17.81 -6.54 -22.87
C ARG A 239 16.76 -6.28 -21.78
N THR A 240 16.90 -5.17 -21.05
CA THR A 240 16.10 -4.87 -19.84
C THR A 240 14.63 -4.48 -20.08
N PHE A 241 14.15 -4.45 -21.31
CA PHE A 241 12.77 -4.05 -21.63
C PHE A 241 12.31 -4.61 -22.98
N GLN A 242 11.00 -4.71 -23.17
CA GLN A 242 10.41 -5.16 -24.42
C GLN A 242 9.34 -4.17 -24.90
N ILE A 243 9.47 -3.68 -26.14
CA ILE A 243 8.37 -3.03 -26.86
C ILE A 243 7.38 -4.13 -27.23
N VAL A 244 6.11 -3.96 -26.84
CA VAL A 244 5.03 -4.91 -27.14
C VAL A 244 4.13 -4.28 -28.20
N CYS A 245 4.12 -4.84 -29.41
CA CYS A 245 3.25 -4.35 -30.49
C CYS A 245 1.86 -5.00 -30.42
N SER A 246 1.80 -6.27 -30.02
CA SER A 246 0.60 -7.09 -30.01
C SER A 246 0.60 -8.16 -28.91
N SER A 247 -0.52 -8.86 -28.70
CA SER A 247 -0.65 -9.99 -27.77
C SER A 247 0.40 -11.09 -27.98
N ASP A 248 0.89 -11.28 -29.21
CA ASP A 248 1.88 -12.31 -29.55
C ASP A 248 3.29 -11.96 -29.03
N ASP A 249 3.50 -10.68 -28.76
CA ASP A 249 4.71 -10.12 -28.16
C ASP A 249 4.64 -10.13 -26.62
N ALA A 250 3.45 -10.28 -26.03
CA ALA A 250 3.27 -10.27 -24.58
C ALA A 250 3.96 -11.49 -23.90
N PRO A 251 4.35 -11.38 -22.62
CA PRO A 251 4.75 -12.54 -21.81
C PRO A 251 3.62 -13.59 -21.77
N LYS A 252 3.96 -14.88 -21.75
CA LYS A 252 2.97 -15.96 -21.72
C LYS A 252 2.17 -15.90 -20.41
N LYS A 253 0.87 -16.21 -20.48
CA LYS A 253 -0.08 -16.14 -19.34
C LYS A 253 -0.18 -14.74 -18.67
N CYS A 254 0.27 -13.67 -19.32
CA CYS A 254 0.13 -12.30 -18.83
C CYS A 254 -1.09 -11.60 -19.43
N VAL A 255 -1.92 -10.98 -18.59
CA VAL A 255 -2.88 -9.95 -19.03
C VAL A 255 -2.16 -8.61 -18.98
N ILE A 256 -2.07 -7.90 -20.12
CA ILE A 256 -1.53 -6.54 -20.17
C ILE A 256 -2.69 -5.56 -20.07
N GLU A 257 -2.82 -4.91 -18.92
CA GLU A 257 -3.66 -3.72 -18.74
C GLU A 257 -2.88 -2.48 -19.21
N GLU A 258 -3.47 -1.66 -20.08
CA GLU A 258 -2.87 -0.39 -20.50
C GLU A 258 -3.28 0.74 -19.55
N LEU A 259 -2.36 1.66 -19.26
CA LEU A 259 -2.69 2.88 -18.52
C LEU A 259 -3.63 3.76 -19.35
N SER A 260 -4.91 3.69 -19.00
CA SER A 260 -5.99 4.52 -19.52
C SER A 260 -6.26 5.73 -18.62
N SER A 261 -6.98 6.71 -19.15
CA SER A 261 -7.55 7.80 -18.37
C SER A 261 -8.83 8.30 -19.05
N PRO A 262 -9.96 8.44 -18.31
CA PRO A 262 -11.21 8.91 -18.90
C PRO A 262 -11.08 10.29 -19.56
N PRO A 263 -11.90 10.60 -20.59
CA PRO A 263 -11.95 11.94 -21.17
C PRO A 263 -12.24 13.04 -20.12
N ALA A 264 -13.07 12.74 -19.11
CA ALA A 264 -13.36 13.63 -17.99
C ALA A 264 -12.11 13.97 -17.16
N TRP A 265 -11.26 12.98 -16.85
CA TRP A 265 -9.98 13.20 -16.18
C TRP A 265 -9.07 14.05 -17.05
N ASN A 266 -8.94 13.72 -18.34
CA ASN A 266 -8.06 14.44 -19.26
C ASN A 266 -8.43 15.91 -19.39
N LYS A 267 -9.73 16.22 -19.44
CA LYS A 267 -10.26 17.60 -19.38
C LYS A 267 -9.89 18.28 -18.06
N LYS A 268 -10.23 17.68 -16.91
CA LYS A 268 -9.97 18.30 -15.60
C LYS A 268 -8.47 18.52 -15.36
N LEU A 269 -7.63 17.57 -15.76
CA LEU A 269 -6.17 17.71 -15.71
C LEU A 269 -5.68 18.89 -16.55
N ALA A 270 -6.23 19.13 -17.74
CA ALA A 270 -5.90 20.29 -18.57
C ALA A 270 -6.37 21.61 -17.92
N ASP A 271 -7.57 21.63 -17.36
CA ASP A 271 -8.10 22.79 -16.62
C ASP A 271 -7.17 23.16 -15.43
N LEU A 272 -6.76 22.17 -14.63
CA LEU A 272 -5.84 22.37 -13.49
C LEU A 272 -4.45 22.82 -13.91
N VAL A 273 -3.91 22.28 -15.01
CA VAL A 273 -2.62 22.74 -15.57
C VAL A 273 -2.72 24.17 -16.09
N SER A 274 -3.89 24.60 -16.58
CA SER A 274 -4.14 26.00 -16.94
C SER A 274 -4.16 26.90 -15.69
N VAL A 275 -4.83 26.48 -14.62
CA VAL A 275 -4.82 27.18 -13.33
C VAL A 275 -3.40 27.27 -12.75
N ALA A 276 -2.58 26.22 -12.88
CA ALA A 276 -1.18 26.20 -12.45
C ALA A 276 -0.35 27.35 -13.03
N LYS A 277 -0.64 27.79 -14.27
CA LYS A 277 0.08 28.91 -14.91
C LYS A 277 -0.14 30.25 -14.20
N GLY A 278 -1.21 30.38 -13.41
CA GLY A 278 -1.51 31.56 -12.61
C GLY A 278 -0.74 31.65 -11.29
N GLY A 279 -0.03 30.58 -10.88
CA GLY A 279 0.78 30.53 -9.66
C GLY A 279 0.43 29.33 -8.75
N PRO A 280 1.02 29.29 -7.53
CA PRO A 280 0.77 28.23 -6.56
C PRO A 280 -0.72 28.04 -6.25
N PHE A 281 -1.19 26.79 -6.31
CA PHE A 281 -2.56 26.42 -5.98
C PHE A 281 -2.57 25.07 -5.24
N THR A 282 -3.62 24.82 -4.48
CA THR A 282 -3.83 23.55 -3.76
C THR A 282 -4.95 22.76 -4.41
N THR A 283 -4.76 21.45 -4.58
CA THR A 283 -5.82 20.49 -4.94
C THR A 283 -5.82 19.35 -3.94
N LEU A 284 -7.00 18.97 -3.46
CA LEU A 284 -7.21 17.79 -2.62
C LEU A 284 -7.93 16.72 -3.42
N VAL A 285 -7.38 15.51 -3.47
CA VAL A 285 -7.94 14.36 -4.18
C VAL A 285 -8.38 13.31 -3.14
N CYS A 286 -9.68 13.05 -3.08
CA CYS A 286 -10.30 12.08 -2.19
C CYS A 286 -11.27 11.15 -2.94
N GLY A 287 -11.83 10.16 -2.25
CA GLY A 287 -12.69 9.14 -2.85
C GLY A 287 -12.38 7.71 -2.36
N PRO A 288 -13.20 6.72 -2.74
CA PRO A 288 -13.11 5.36 -2.20
C PRO A 288 -11.78 4.65 -2.52
N LYS A 289 -11.57 3.47 -1.90
CA LYS A 289 -10.48 2.54 -2.28
C LYS A 289 -10.57 2.20 -3.78
N SER A 290 -9.44 1.89 -4.40
CA SER A 290 -9.31 1.47 -5.81
C SER A 290 -9.84 2.42 -6.90
N ALA A 291 -10.30 3.63 -6.55
CA ALA A 291 -10.96 4.54 -7.50
C ALA A 291 -10.03 5.29 -8.49
N GLY A 292 -8.72 5.07 -8.42
CA GLY A 292 -7.72 5.73 -9.28
C GLY A 292 -7.08 7.02 -8.74
N LYS A 293 -7.24 7.33 -7.44
CA LYS A 293 -6.70 8.55 -6.78
C LYS A 293 -5.21 8.77 -7.04
N SER A 294 -4.36 7.79 -6.70
CA SER A 294 -2.90 7.91 -6.85
C SER A 294 -2.49 8.06 -8.32
N THR A 295 -3.19 7.38 -9.24
CA THR A 295 -2.99 7.51 -10.69
C THR A 295 -3.29 8.91 -11.19
N PHE A 296 -4.46 9.47 -10.83
CA PHE A 296 -4.82 10.85 -11.18
C PHE A 296 -3.82 11.85 -10.59
N SER A 297 -3.44 11.66 -9.33
CA SER A 297 -2.46 12.50 -8.62
C SER A 297 -1.09 12.51 -9.32
N LYS A 298 -0.56 11.32 -9.67
CA LYS A 298 0.69 11.17 -10.44
C LYS A 298 0.60 11.84 -11.82
N MET A 299 -0.50 11.63 -12.55
CA MET A 299 -0.71 12.26 -13.85
C MET A 299 -0.77 13.80 -13.77
N LEU A 300 -1.39 14.35 -12.72
CA LEU A 300 -1.47 15.80 -12.49
C LEU A 300 -0.08 16.40 -12.21
N VAL A 301 0.67 15.80 -11.28
CA VAL A 301 2.04 16.19 -10.93
C VAL A 301 2.93 16.19 -12.15
N ASN A 302 2.92 15.08 -12.91
CA ASN A 302 3.70 14.93 -14.12
C ASN A 302 3.36 16.00 -15.17
N ARG A 303 2.06 16.26 -15.42
CA ARG A 303 1.63 17.31 -16.37
C ARG A 303 2.10 18.70 -15.97
N ILE A 304 1.97 19.06 -14.69
CA ILE A 304 2.38 20.39 -14.19
C ILE A 304 3.90 20.54 -14.27
N LEU A 305 4.69 19.52 -13.89
CA LEU A 305 6.15 19.57 -13.97
C LEU A 305 6.69 19.69 -15.41
N THR A 306 5.96 19.16 -16.40
CA THR A 306 6.39 19.20 -17.81
C THR A 306 5.73 20.30 -18.65
N SER A 307 4.82 21.09 -18.07
CA SER A 307 4.19 22.22 -18.77
C SER A 307 5.23 23.29 -19.15
N GLU A 308 5.10 23.91 -20.32
CA GLU A 308 6.05 24.94 -20.76
C GLU A 308 6.18 26.11 -19.77
N ALA A 309 5.08 26.48 -19.12
CA ALA A 309 5.01 27.60 -18.18
C ALA A 309 5.80 27.37 -16.88
N THR A 310 6.07 26.11 -16.50
CA THR A 310 6.85 25.78 -15.30
C THR A 310 8.35 25.64 -15.60
N ARG A 311 8.74 25.42 -16.88
CA ARG A 311 10.14 25.23 -17.28
C ARG A 311 11.06 26.44 -17.05
N THR A 312 10.52 27.65 -16.92
CA THR A 312 11.29 28.91 -16.79
C THR A 312 11.39 29.46 -15.37
N GLY A 313 10.96 28.71 -14.34
CA GLY A 313 11.08 29.16 -12.94
C GLY A 313 10.44 28.27 -11.88
N SER A 314 10.13 27.00 -12.16
CA SER A 314 9.44 26.12 -11.21
C SER A 314 10.22 25.89 -9.91
N HIS A 315 9.54 26.10 -8.79
CA HIS A 315 9.99 25.68 -7.47
C HIS A 315 9.76 24.18 -7.20
N GLY A 316 9.25 23.41 -8.15
CA GLY A 316 8.79 22.03 -7.97
C GLY A 316 7.32 21.95 -7.48
N ILE A 317 6.90 20.76 -7.08
CA ILE A 317 5.56 20.48 -6.55
C ILE A 317 5.68 19.87 -5.16
N ALA A 318 4.83 20.30 -4.24
CA ALA A 318 4.64 19.66 -2.95
C ALA A 318 3.51 18.61 -3.04
N ILE A 319 3.73 17.42 -2.49
CA ILE A 319 2.68 16.44 -2.22
C ILE A 319 2.56 16.23 -0.71
N LEU A 320 1.34 16.34 -0.18
CA LEU A 320 0.97 15.71 1.08
C LEU A 320 0.36 14.34 0.75
N ASP A 321 1.13 13.29 0.97
CA ASP A 321 0.66 11.92 0.78
C ASP A 321 0.19 11.37 2.12
N LEU A 322 -1.13 11.28 2.27
CA LEU A 322 -1.80 10.98 3.53
C LEU A 322 -2.38 9.56 3.57
N ASP A 323 -2.13 8.72 2.56
CA ASP A 323 -2.53 7.31 2.55
C ASP A 323 -1.40 6.42 3.15
N PRO A 324 -1.51 5.97 4.41
CA PRO A 324 -0.49 5.11 5.01
C PRO A 324 -0.51 3.68 4.44
N GLY A 325 -1.58 3.27 3.77
CA GLY A 325 -1.71 1.93 3.21
C GLY A 325 -0.96 1.78 1.88
N GLN A 326 -1.01 2.80 1.01
CA GLN A 326 -0.32 2.77 -0.30
C GLN A 326 0.39 4.10 -0.61
N PRO A 327 1.37 4.52 0.22
CA PRO A 327 2.14 5.73 -0.03
C PRO A 327 3.04 5.58 -1.27
N GLU A 328 3.26 6.66 -2.00
CA GLU A 328 4.02 6.65 -3.26
C GLU A 328 5.54 6.82 -3.05
N TYR A 329 5.96 7.69 -2.12
CA TYR A 329 7.36 8.12 -1.94
C TYR A 329 7.95 7.80 -0.55
N ALA A 330 7.23 7.01 0.25
CA ALA A 330 7.62 6.66 1.61
C ALA A 330 7.24 5.20 1.92
N PRO A 331 7.80 4.58 2.97
CA PRO A 331 7.40 3.25 3.40
C PRO A 331 5.94 3.18 3.90
N CYS A 332 5.29 2.02 3.72
CA CYS A 332 3.95 1.76 4.24
C CYS A 332 3.86 1.97 5.76
N GLY A 333 2.69 2.40 6.25
CA GLY A 333 2.46 2.80 7.63
C GLY A 333 2.89 4.22 7.98
N THR A 334 3.24 5.04 6.98
CA THR A 334 3.68 6.43 7.15
C THR A 334 2.89 7.41 6.27
N ILE A 335 2.85 8.67 6.67
CA ILE A 335 2.35 9.80 5.84
C ILE A 335 3.44 10.87 5.73
N SER A 336 3.46 11.61 4.62
CA SER A 336 4.62 12.46 4.31
C SER A 336 4.31 13.76 3.54
N LEU A 337 5.21 14.72 3.70
CA LEU A 337 5.36 15.89 2.82
C LEU A 337 6.55 15.65 1.90
N VAL A 338 6.28 15.59 0.60
CA VAL A 338 7.26 15.30 -0.46
C VAL A 338 7.43 16.52 -1.34
N HIS A 339 8.67 16.87 -1.68
CA HIS A 339 8.99 17.88 -2.68
C HIS A 339 9.49 17.20 -3.95
N ILE A 340 8.83 17.43 -5.08
CA ILE A 340 9.09 16.74 -6.35
C ILE A 340 9.60 17.74 -7.38
N THR A 341 10.71 17.38 -8.03
CA THR A 341 11.39 18.21 -9.04
C THR A 341 11.39 17.57 -10.43
N ARG A 342 11.18 16.24 -10.53
CA ARG A 342 11.11 15.51 -11.81
C ARG A 342 9.86 14.61 -11.89
N PRO A 343 9.34 14.32 -13.10
CA PRO A 343 8.18 13.45 -13.26
C PRO A 343 8.42 12.03 -12.73
N ASN A 344 7.46 11.48 -11.98
CA ASN A 344 7.47 10.09 -11.54
C ASN A 344 6.77 9.22 -12.59
N LEU A 345 7.55 8.36 -13.26
CA LEU A 345 7.11 7.53 -14.38
C LEU A 345 7.10 6.02 -14.04
N SER A 346 7.18 5.66 -12.77
CA SER A 346 7.41 4.27 -12.32
C SER A 346 6.42 3.83 -11.25
N ALA A 347 6.38 2.53 -10.90
CA ALA A 347 5.57 2.02 -9.79
C ALA A 347 6.23 2.32 -8.42
N ALA A 348 5.45 2.56 -7.36
CA ALA A 348 5.93 3.02 -6.05
C ALA A 348 7.04 2.13 -5.44
N PHE A 349 6.94 0.80 -5.57
CA PHE A 349 7.96 -0.14 -5.10
C PHE A 349 9.32 0.00 -5.80
N THR A 350 9.47 0.86 -6.82
CA THR A 350 10.75 1.13 -7.50
C THR A 350 11.47 2.38 -6.98
N HIS A 351 10.86 3.10 -6.03
CA HIS A 351 11.45 4.27 -5.38
C HIS A 351 10.88 4.46 -3.94
N PRO A 352 11.06 3.48 -3.03
CA PRO A 352 10.62 3.61 -1.65
C PRO A 352 11.60 4.41 -0.76
N ASN A 353 12.66 4.99 -1.34
CA ASN A 353 13.64 5.83 -0.66
C ASN A 353 13.03 7.18 -0.22
N LEU A 354 13.49 7.72 0.92
CA LEU A 354 13.04 9.01 1.44
C LEU A 354 13.78 10.21 0.80
N ASP A 355 14.86 9.98 0.07
CA ASP A 355 15.65 11.01 -0.61
C ASP A 355 16.10 10.46 -1.97
N ASP A 356 15.83 11.21 -3.05
CA ASP A 356 16.14 10.89 -4.45
C ASP A 356 16.57 12.17 -5.20
N GLU A 357 17.15 12.04 -6.38
CA GLU A 357 17.41 13.21 -7.24
C GLU A 357 16.10 13.83 -7.79
N SER A 358 15.05 13.03 -7.90
CA SER A 358 13.76 13.37 -8.52
C SER A 358 12.75 13.96 -7.52
N TYR A 359 12.90 13.61 -6.24
CA TYR A 359 12.04 14.07 -5.15
C TYR A 359 12.75 13.91 -3.80
N ARG A 360 12.29 14.65 -2.80
CA ARG A 360 12.80 14.58 -1.42
C ARG A 360 11.66 14.58 -0.43
N VAL A 361 11.65 13.63 0.52
CA VAL A 361 10.71 13.65 1.64
C VAL A 361 11.21 14.68 2.67
N ILE A 362 10.44 15.76 2.82
CA ILE A 362 10.78 16.90 3.68
C ILE A 362 10.44 16.58 5.15
N ARG A 363 9.34 15.88 5.39
CA ARG A 363 8.93 15.37 6.70
C ARG A 363 8.04 14.15 6.53
N CYS A 364 8.15 13.21 7.46
CA CYS A 364 7.46 11.92 7.44
C CYS A 364 7.07 11.55 8.87
N HIS A 365 5.87 11.00 9.04
CA HIS A 365 5.34 10.53 10.33
C HIS A 365 4.82 9.10 10.18
N ALA A 366 5.28 8.20 11.05
CA ALA A 366 4.77 6.85 11.16
C ALA A 366 3.52 6.83 12.04
N LEU A 367 2.41 6.35 11.47
CA LEU A 367 1.22 5.99 12.23
C LEU A 367 1.36 4.60 12.88
N ALA A 368 2.38 3.84 12.46
CA ALA A 368 2.58 2.43 12.80
C ALA A 368 1.34 1.56 12.52
N SER A 369 0.57 1.91 11.48
CA SER A 369 -0.64 1.22 11.04
C SER A 369 -0.92 1.51 9.57
N MET A 370 -1.49 0.53 8.85
CA MET A 370 -1.91 0.68 7.45
C MET A 370 -3.21 1.49 7.28
N THR A 371 -3.78 2.00 8.36
CA THR A 371 -5.02 2.80 8.35
C THR A 371 -5.01 3.90 9.43
N PRO A 372 -5.56 5.10 9.16
CA PRO A 372 -5.78 6.12 10.19
C PRO A 372 -6.73 5.69 11.32
N ALA A 373 -7.47 4.58 11.16
CA ALA A 373 -8.54 4.18 12.07
C ALA A 373 -8.07 3.85 13.50
N ALA A 374 -6.81 3.45 13.68
CA ALA A 374 -6.20 3.17 14.98
C ALA A 374 -6.15 4.44 15.87
N ALA A 375 -5.53 5.51 15.36
CA ALA A 375 -5.39 6.79 16.06
C ALA A 375 -5.79 7.98 15.15
N PRO A 376 -7.09 8.20 14.89
CA PRO A 376 -7.60 9.28 14.03
C PRO A 376 -7.14 10.67 14.46
N GLU A 377 -7.09 10.90 15.78
CA GLU A 377 -6.62 12.14 16.38
C GLU A 377 -5.13 12.39 16.06
N HIS A 378 -4.26 11.40 16.28
CA HIS A 378 -2.83 11.49 15.96
C HIS A 378 -2.57 11.66 14.46
N TYR A 379 -3.33 10.96 13.62
CA TYR A 379 -3.27 11.14 12.16
C TYR A 379 -3.58 12.60 11.79
N LEU A 380 -4.62 13.21 12.36
CA LEU A 380 -4.94 14.62 12.08
C LEU A 380 -3.83 15.58 12.57
N GLU A 381 -3.23 15.33 13.72
CA GLU A 381 -2.08 16.10 14.22
C GLU A 381 -0.88 16.02 13.27
N CYS A 382 -0.58 14.82 12.77
CA CYS A 382 0.49 14.61 11.79
C CYS A 382 0.18 15.37 10.47
N VAL A 383 -1.07 15.33 9.98
CA VAL A 383 -1.49 16.08 8.79
C VAL A 383 -1.30 17.60 8.98
N LEU A 384 -1.61 18.12 10.17
CA LEU A 384 -1.47 19.55 10.47
C LEU A 384 0.01 19.98 10.54
N ASP A 385 0.88 19.21 11.19
CA ASP A 385 2.32 19.49 11.21
C ASP A 385 2.93 19.44 9.78
N LEU A 386 2.60 18.43 8.98
CA LEU A 386 3.05 18.37 7.58
C LEU A 386 2.58 19.58 6.76
N LEU A 387 1.36 20.06 7.00
CA LEU A 387 0.81 21.26 6.36
C LEU A 387 1.53 22.54 6.80
N ASP A 388 1.97 22.63 8.06
CA ASP A 388 2.77 23.75 8.56
C ASP A 388 4.22 23.72 8.04
N TYR A 389 4.81 22.53 7.87
CA TYR A 389 6.07 22.37 7.14
C TYR A 389 5.94 22.82 5.68
N TYR A 390 4.85 22.48 4.99
CA TYR A 390 4.56 23.00 3.64
C TYR A 390 4.46 24.53 3.64
N ARG A 391 3.66 25.12 4.54
CA ARG A 391 3.47 26.59 4.65
C ARG A 391 4.78 27.34 4.92
N ARG A 392 5.72 26.72 5.63
CA ARG A 392 7.02 27.31 5.98
C ARG A 392 8.07 27.15 4.89
N LEU A 393 8.15 25.98 4.24
CA LEU A 393 9.26 25.62 3.35
C LEU A 393 8.90 25.62 1.86
N LEU A 394 7.64 25.28 1.51
CA LEU A 394 7.22 24.98 0.14
C LEU A 394 6.02 25.82 -0.34
N ARG A 395 5.61 26.87 0.38
CA ARG A 395 4.44 27.71 0.04
C ARG A 395 4.41 28.32 -1.37
N ASN A 396 5.56 28.35 -2.06
CA ASN A 396 5.70 28.82 -3.44
C ASN A 396 5.58 27.68 -4.47
N CYS A 397 5.34 26.44 -4.04
CA CYS A 397 5.09 25.28 -4.89
C CYS A 397 3.58 25.06 -5.04
N HIS A 398 3.15 24.36 -6.09
CA HIS A 398 1.81 23.79 -6.11
C HIS A 398 1.69 22.71 -5.01
N LEU A 399 0.52 22.58 -4.39
CA LEU A 399 0.26 21.54 -3.39
C LEU A 399 -0.80 20.56 -3.89
N LEU A 400 -0.45 19.28 -3.93
CA LEU A 400 -1.38 18.19 -4.11
C LEU A 400 -1.55 17.43 -2.80
N ILE A 401 -2.79 17.16 -2.39
CA ILE A 401 -3.09 16.36 -1.20
C ILE A 401 -3.78 15.07 -1.65
N ASN A 402 -3.12 13.93 -1.46
CA ASN A 402 -3.66 12.60 -1.69
C ASN A 402 -4.20 12.05 -0.35
N THR A 403 -5.46 11.61 -0.30
CA THR A 403 -6.09 11.11 0.93
C THR A 403 -6.32 9.60 0.88
N PRO A 404 -6.40 8.91 2.04
CA PRO A 404 -6.72 7.49 2.07
C PRO A 404 -8.11 7.18 1.54
N GLY A 405 -8.34 5.92 1.15
CA GLY A 405 -9.62 5.43 0.63
C GLY A 405 -10.77 5.28 1.64
N TRP A 406 -10.62 5.77 2.87
CA TRP A 406 -11.61 5.62 3.95
C TRP A 406 -12.57 6.81 3.97
N ILE A 407 -13.74 6.64 3.35
CA ILE A 407 -14.71 7.72 3.08
C ILE A 407 -15.99 7.69 3.95
N LEU A 408 -16.11 6.72 4.86
CA LEU A 408 -17.30 6.49 5.70
C LEU A 408 -17.00 6.71 7.18
N GLY A 409 -18.01 7.14 7.95
CA GLY A 409 -17.92 7.30 9.41
C GLY A 409 -16.77 8.22 9.82
N THR A 410 -15.90 7.77 10.73
CA THR A 410 -14.72 8.55 11.16
C THR A 410 -13.78 8.93 10.00
N GLY A 411 -13.73 8.16 8.90
CA GLY A 411 -13.00 8.55 7.70
C GLY A 411 -13.59 9.78 7.00
N GLN A 412 -14.92 9.88 6.96
CA GLN A 412 -15.64 11.06 6.49
C GLN A 412 -15.36 12.28 7.40
N ASP A 413 -15.44 12.09 8.72
CA ASP A 413 -15.13 13.14 9.71
C ASP A 413 -13.70 13.70 9.53
N LEU A 414 -12.71 12.83 9.30
CA LEU A 414 -11.34 13.22 9.00
C LEU A 414 -11.23 14.02 7.70
N LEU A 415 -11.91 13.60 6.63
CA LEU A 415 -11.94 14.35 5.36
C LEU A 415 -12.58 15.73 5.54
N VAL A 416 -13.66 15.83 6.32
CA VAL A 416 -14.33 17.10 6.66
C VAL A 416 -13.39 18.05 7.41
N GLU A 417 -12.68 17.56 8.43
CA GLU A 417 -11.67 18.35 9.14
C GLU A 417 -10.52 18.78 8.21
N ILE A 418 -9.95 17.88 7.42
CA ILE A 418 -8.84 18.22 6.51
C ILE A 418 -9.28 19.28 5.49
N ILE A 419 -10.44 19.10 4.83
CA ILE A 419 -10.98 20.08 3.88
C ILE A 419 -11.23 21.43 4.57
N SER A 420 -11.76 21.43 5.80
CA SER A 420 -12.01 22.66 6.57
C SER A 420 -10.73 23.40 6.96
N ARG A 421 -9.68 22.68 7.37
CA ARG A 421 -8.39 23.23 7.83
C ARG A 421 -7.49 23.68 6.68
N VAL A 422 -7.55 23.00 5.55
CA VAL A 422 -6.79 23.34 4.32
C VAL A 422 -7.52 24.42 3.52
N ASN A 423 -8.86 24.38 3.46
CA ASN A 423 -9.70 25.22 2.58
C ASN A 423 -9.20 25.25 1.12
N PRO A 424 -9.00 24.09 0.47
CA PRO A 424 -8.38 24.01 -0.84
C PRO A 424 -9.27 24.68 -1.91
N PRO A 425 -8.68 25.43 -2.88
CA PRO A 425 -9.42 25.98 -4.02
C PRO A 425 -10.17 24.92 -4.85
N GLU A 426 -9.67 23.69 -4.87
CA GLU A 426 -10.26 22.56 -5.58
C GLU A 426 -10.27 21.30 -4.68
N VAL A 427 -11.44 20.68 -4.54
CA VAL A 427 -11.63 19.32 -4.04
C VAL A 427 -12.10 18.43 -5.19
N ILE A 428 -11.39 17.33 -5.43
CA ILE A 428 -11.74 16.33 -6.44
C ILE A 428 -12.11 15.04 -5.74
N TYR A 429 -13.35 14.62 -5.93
CA TYR A 429 -13.88 13.35 -5.44
C TYR A 429 -13.93 12.34 -6.58
N MET A 430 -13.10 11.30 -6.49
CA MET A 430 -12.84 10.31 -7.55
C MET A 430 -13.93 9.22 -7.63
N SER A 431 -15.21 9.60 -7.57
CA SER A 431 -16.33 8.72 -7.89
C SER A 431 -17.56 9.57 -8.27
N GLU A 432 -18.26 9.20 -9.34
CA GLU A 432 -19.58 9.76 -9.65
C GLU A 432 -20.69 8.99 -8.91
N ASP A 433 -20.56 7.66 -8.81
CA ASP A 433 -21.48 6.75 -8.10
C ASP A 433 -21.12 6.56 -6.61
N GLY A 434 -20.50 7.56 -5.98
CA GLY A 434 -20.19 7.50 -4.55
C GLY A 434 -21.44 7.63 -3.66
N PRO A 435 -21.39 7.21 -2.38
CA PRO A 435 -22.50 7.40 -1.45
C PRO A 435 -22.93 8.87 -1.39
N ALA A 436 -24.22 9.13 -1.67
CA ALA A 436 -24.72 10.48 -1.90
C ALA A 436 -24.59 11.37 -0.66
N ASP A 437 -24.82 10.81 0.52
CA ASP A 437 -24.61 11.42 1.84
C ASP A 437 -23.15 11.85 2.06
N VAL A 438 -22.19 11.02 1.66
CA VAL A 438 -20.76 11.36 1.71
C VAL A 438 -20.47 12.54 0.79
N VAL A 439 -20.94 12.49 -0.45
CA VAL A 439 -20.71 13.54 -1.46
C VAL A 439 -21.35 14.87 -1.03
N GLU A 440 -22.57 14.85 -0.49
CA GLU A 440 -23.26 16.04 0.01
C GLU A 440 -22.54 16.70 1.19
N VAL A 441 -22.09 15.92 2.18
CA VAL A 441 -21.34 16.43 3.33
C VAL A 441 -20.00 17.03 2.91
N LEU A 442 -19.22 16.34 2.07
CA LEU A 442 -17.92 16.86 1.61
C LEU A 442 -18.09 18.10 0.71
N ARG A 443 -19.13 18.13 -0.13
CA ARG A 443 -19.50 19.31 -0.93
C ARG A 443 -19.94 20.48 -0.06
N GLY A 444 -20.73 20.24 0.99
CA GLY A 444 -21.17 21.26 1.94
C GLY A 444 -20.04 21.81 2.83
N THR A 445 -18.96 21.03 3.01
CA THR A 445 -17.78 21.44 3.79
C THR A 445 -16.94 22.49 3.07
N THR A 446 -16.81 22.40 1.74
CA THR A 446 -16.04 23.38 0.96
C THR A 446 -16.93 24.47 0.37
N LYS A 447 -16.50 25.74 0.50
CA LYS A 447 -17.10 26.89 -0.20
C LYS A 447 -16.41 27.18 -1.54
N ARG A 448 -15.52 26.29 -1.98
CA ARG A 448 -14.72 26.38 -3.21
C ARG A 448 -15.24 25.37 -4.24
N THR A 449 -14.43 25.03 -5.24
CA THR A 449 -14.81 24.06 -6.26
C THR A 449 -14.83 22.65 -5.69
N PHE A 450 -15.92 21.92 -5.91
CA PHE A 450 -16.02 20.48 -5.64
C PHE A 450 -16.40 19.75 -6.93
N THR A 451 -15.46 19.02 -7.50
CA THR A 451 -15.60 18.27 -8.75
C THR A 451 -15.70 16.77 -8.45
N THR A 452 -16.71 16.10 -9.01
CA THR A 452 -16.73 14.62 -9.10
C THR A 452 -16.08 14.19 -10.41
N LEU A 453 -15.35 13.07 -10.40
CA LEU A 453 -14.81 12.42 -11.59
C LEU A 453 -15.16 10.93 -11.57
N PRO A 454 -15.34 10.27 -12.74
CA PRO A 454 -15.60 8.84 -12.79
C PRO A 454 -14.42 8.06 -12.18
N SER A 455 -14.72 6.98 -11.45
CA SER A 455 -13.70 6.08 -10.94
C SER A 455 -13.14 5.19 -12.06
N GLN A 456 -11.92 4.68 -11.88
CA GLN A 456 -11.40 3.57 -12.67
C GLN A 456 -10.83 2.49 -11.73
N PRO A 457 -11.66 1.54 -11.25
CA PRO A 457 -11.14 0.30 -10.68
C PRO A 457 -10.41 -0.50 -11.77
N SER A 458 -9.31 -1.16 -11.42
CA SER A 458 -8.65 -2.11 -12.33
C SER A 458 -9.54 -3.34 -12.49
N GLU A 459 -9.75 -3.75 -13.74
CA GLU A 459 -10.52 -4.97 -14.06
C GLU A 459 -9.69 -6.25 -13.78
N PHE A 460 -8.35 -6.14 -13.71
CA PHE A 460 -7.42 -7.27 -13.63
C PHE A 460 -6.24 -7.01 -12.66
N ALA A 461 -6.52 -7.03 -11.36
CA ALA A 461 -5.51 -6.84 -10.32
C ALA A 461 -4.63 -8.10 -10.12
N SER A 462 -3.51 -8.19 -10.84
CA SER A 462 -2.52 -9.29 -10.67
C SER A 462 -1.82 -9.36 -9.31
N ARG A 463 -2.05 -8.37 -8.42
CA ARG A 463 -1.54 -8.29 -7.04
C ARG A 463 -2.59 -7.59 -6.18
N THR A 464 -2.84 -8.11 -4.98
CA THR A 464 -3.72 -7.47 -3.98
C THR A 464 -3.04 -6.25 -3.34
N ALA A 465 -3.79 -5.43 -2.62
CA ALA A 465 -3.20 -4.30 -1.88
C ALA A 465 -2.13 -4.75 -0.86
N ALA A 466 -2.33 -5.90 -0.20
CA ALA A 466 -1.35 -6.48 0.71
C ALA A 466 -0.08 -6.96 -0.03
N HIS A 467 -0.22 -7.59 -1.21
CA HIS A 467 0.91 -7.97 -2.04
C HIS A 467 1.75 -6.75 -2.47
N LEU A 468 1.10 -5.63 -2.84
CA LEU A 468 1.79 -4.39 -3.21
C LEU A 468 2.56 -3.78 -2.03
N ARG A 469 1.98 -3.77 -0.82
CA ARG A 469 2.68 -3.33 0.40
C ARG A 469 3.88 -4.21 0.73
N ALA A 470 3.74 -5.54 0.62
CA ALA A 470 4.85 -6.47 0.82
C ALA A 470 5.98 -6.25 -0.22
N MET A 471 5.65 -6.01 -1.49
CA MET A 471 6.63 -5.66 -2.52
C MET A 471 7.36 -4.34 -2.21
N GLN A 472 6.64 -3.32 -1.74
CA GLN A 472 7.23 -2.02 -1.37
C GLN A 472 8.12 -2.11 -0.13
N ALA A 473 7.69 -2.84 0.91
CA ALA A 473 8.48 -3.10 2.11
C ALA A 473 9.75 -3.91 1.81
N MET A 474 9.64 -4.98 1.02
CA MET A 474 10.79 -5.76 0.56
C MET A 474 11.76 -4.88 -0.24
N SER A 475 11.26 -4.14 -1.23
CA SER A 475 12.08 -3.21 -2.01
C SER A 475 12.82 -2.19 -1.12
N TYR A 476 12.16 -1.64 -0.11
CA TYR A 476 12.75 -0.71 0.87
C TYR A 476 13.92 -1.35 1.63
N PHE A 477 13.73 -2.53 2.25
CA PHE A 477 14.79 -3.18 3.01
C PHE A 477 15.95 -3.72 2.16
N HIS A 478 15.74 -3.90 0.85
CA HIS A 478 16.78 -4.27 -0.10
C HIS A 478 17.52 -3.08 -0.76
N LEU A 479 17.13 -1.82 -0.48
CA LEU A 479 17.88 -0.65 -0.95
C LEU A 479 19.34 -0.69 -0.45
N GLN A 480 20.30 -0.47 -1.35
CA GLN A 480 21.71 -0.36 -0.99
C GLN A 480 22.05 1.04 -0.46
N ASP A 481 22.78 1.09 0.64
CA ASP A 481 23.41 2.31 1.17
C ASP A 481 24.29 2.94 0.08
N GLN A 482 23.87 4.11 -0.42
CA GLN A 482 24.64 4.91 -1.36
C GLN A 482 25.82 5.54 -0.62
N LYS A 483 26.88 4.75 -0.44
CA LYS A 483 28.17 5.22 0.06
C LYS A 483 28.66 6.37 -0.81
N GLN A 484 28.55 7.57 -0.24
CA GLN A 484 28.73 8.89 -0.86
C GLN A 484 27.53 9.36 -1.68
N LEU A 485 26.97 10.50 -1.25
CA LEU A 485 26.03 11.35 -1.98
C LEU A 485 26.69 11.98 -3.22
N ILE A 486 27.16 11.16 -4.16
CA ILE A 486 27.58 11.62 -5.48
C ILE A 486 26.30 11.94 -6.26
N ALA A 487 26.07 13.22 -6.51
CA ALA A 487 24.90 13.70 -7.24
C ALA A 487 24.74 12.95 -8.58
N GLY A 488 23.54 12.38 -8.81
CA GLY A 488 23.21 11.60 -10.01
C GLY A 488 23.25 10.07 -9.85
N LEU A 489 23.57 9.52 -8.67
CA LEU A 489 23.39 8.09 -8.40
C LEU A 489 21.92 7.75 -8.18
N ARG A 490 21.34 6.95 -9.08
CA ARG A 490 19.98 6.39 -8.93
C ARG A 490 19.95 5.28 -7.88
N PRO A 491 18.77 4.95 -7.30
CA PRO A 491 18.60 3.80 -6.42
C PRO A 491 19.14 2.49 -7.02
N SER A 492 19.54 1.59 -6.12
CA SER A 492 20.02 0.24 -6.46
C SER A 492 19.68 -0.72 -5.31
N TRP A 493 19.54 -2.00 -5.63
CA TRP A 493 19.03 -3.02 -4.70
C TRP A 493 20.03 -4.16 -4.53
N ASN A 494 20.15 -4.66 -3.31
CA ASN A 494 20.92 -5.85 -2.98
C ASN A 494 20.06 -7.10 -3.25
N PRO A 495 20.39 -7.96 -4.21
CA PRO A 495 19.60 -9.15 -4.52
C PRO A 495 19.92 -10.36 -3.62
N SER A 496 20.68 -10.17 -2.55
CA SER A 496 21.01 -11.22 -1.56
C SER A 496 19.92 -11.31 -0.51
N PRO A 497 19.56 -12.51 0.00
CA PRO A 497 18.56 -12.66 1.07
C PRO A 497 18.91 -11.79 2.27
N LEU A 498 17.93 -11.16 2.92
CA LEU A 498 18.16 -10.28 4.05
C LEU A 498 19.03 -10.96 5.11
N SER A 499 18.81 -12.25 5.42
CA SER A 499 19.61 -13.05 6.36
C SER A 499 21.13 -12.99 6.13
N SER A 500 21.58 -12.87 4.87
CA SER A 500 23.00 -12.78 4.49
C SER A 500 23.62 -11.39 4.72
N ILE A 501 22.80 -10.34 4.83
CA ILE A 501 23.26 -8.97 5.04
C ILE A 501 23.73 -8.81 6.51
N PRO A 502 24.90 -8.21 6.80
CA PRO A 502 25.31 -7.92 8.17
C PRO A 502 24.37 -6.90 8.84
N PRO A 503 23.80 -7.19 10.03
CA PRO A 503 22.92 -6.26 10.73
C PRO A 503 23.70 -5.16 11.46
N LEU A 504 23.08 -4.00 11.63
CA LEU A 504 23.55 -2.95 12.52
C LEU A 504 23.36 -3.41 13.98
N GLN A 505 24.45 -3.43 14.74
CA GLN A 505 24.46 -3.81 16.16
C GLN A 505 24.22 -2.58 17.04
N VAL A 506 23.05 -2.50 17.67
CA VAL A 506 22.63 -1.33 18.47
C VAL A 506 22.51 -1.71 19.94
N ARG A 507 23.42 -1.22 20.79
CA ARG A 507 23.31 -1.38 22.26
C ARG A 507 22.04 -0.68 22.78
N TYR A 508 21.27 -1.38 23.61
CA TYR A 508 20.05 -0.85 24.24
C TYR A 508 20.19 -0.55 25.74
N SER A 509 21.40 -0.74 26.29
CA SER A 509 21.73 -0.49 27.69
C SER A 509 22.98 0.38 27.86
N GLY A 510 23.17 0.87 29.09
CA GLY A 510 24.30 1.71 29.49
C GLY A 510 24.33 3.10 28.84
N ASN A 511 25.34 3.88 29.23
CA ASN A 511 25.47 5.31 28.89
C ASN A 511 25.71 5.58 27.40
N GLN A 512 25.96 4.55 26.59
CA GLN A 512 26.18 4.63 25.15
C GLN A 512 25.07 3.96 24.32
N ARG A 513 23.90 3.71 24.91
CA ARG A 513 22.72 3.19 24.20
C ARG A 513 22.44 3.96 22.90
N GLY A 514 22.09 3.23 21.85
CA GLY A 514 21.79 3.78 20.53
C GLY A 514 20.32 4.16 20.33
N ILE A 515 19.44 3.65 21.18
CA ILE A 515 18.03 4.04 21.27
C ILE A 515 17.69 4.46 22.70
N LEU A 516 16.73 5.36 22.85
CA LEU A 516 16.19 5.75 24.15
C LEU A 516 15.31 4.63 24.73
N GLY A 517 14.36 4.14 23.92
CA GLY A 517 13.45 3.08 24.29
C GLY A 517 12.53 2.68 23.13
N ILE A 518 11.72 1.64 23.38
CA ILE A 518 10.65 1.17 22.50
C ILE A 518 9.31 1.73 23.01
N LEU A 519 8.47 2.22 22.09
CA LEU A 519 7.13 2.73 22.37
C LEU A 519 6.11 1.93 21.57
N LEU A 520 5.02 1.50 22.20
CA LEU A 520 3.91 0.80 21.55
C LEU A 520 2.74 1.76 21.29
N TYR A 521 2.18 1.67 20.08
CA TYR A 521 0.93 2.32 19.65
C TYR A 521 -0.18 1.27 19.45
N ASP A 522 -1.44 1.64 19.65
CA ASP A 522 -2.68 0.91 19.34
C ASP A 522 -2.90 -0.38 20.17
N TYR A 523 -1.86 -0.88 20.85
CA TYR A 523 -1.96 -1.95 21.84
C TYR A 523 -0.81 -1.85 22.86
N GLN A 524 -1.02 -2.45 24.04
CA GLN A 524 0.00 -2.59 25.05
C GLN A 524 0.33 -4.07 25.25
N SER A 525 1.62 -4.39 25.44
CA SER A 525 2.10 -5.74 25.72
C SER A 525 2.65 -5.82 27.14
N PRO A 526 2.44 -6.94 27.88
CA PRO A 526 3.19 -7.22 29.09
C PRO A 526 4.70 -7.13 28.83
N SER A 527 5.47 -6.59 29.78
CA SER A 527 6.92 -6.39 29.61
C SER A 527 7.68 -7.69 29.35
N GLU A 528 7.20 -8.81 29.90
CA GLU A 528 7.72 -10.18 29.70
C GLU A 528 7.52 -10.71 28.26
N LEU A 529 6.58 -10.13 27.49
CA LEU A 529 6.28 -10.54 26.11
C LEU A 529 6.81 -9.54 25.08
N LEU A 530 7.30 -8.37 25.48
CA LEU A 530 7.77 -7.33 24.56
C LEU A 530 8.93 -7.81 23.69
N SER A 531 9.89 -8.55 24.27
CA SER A 531 11.03 -9.13 23.54
C SER A 531 10.57 -10.05 22.40
N GLN A 532 9.57 -10.90 22.66
CA GLN A 532 8.99 -11.83 21.69
C GLN A 532 8.13 -11.10 20.65
N ALA A 533 7.37 -10.09 21.08
CA ALA A 533 6.44 -9.36 20.22
C ALA A 533 7.13 -8.48 19.16
N ILE A 534 8.36 -7.99 19.42
CA ILE A 534 9.11 -7.15 18.47
C ILE A 534 10.13 -7.93 17.64
N ASN A 535 10.52 -9.14 18.07
CA ASN A 535 11.54 -9.92 17.38
C ASN A 535 10.99 -10.44 16.04
N GLY A 536 11.71 -10.19 14.94
CA GLY A 536 11.24 -10.42 13.58
C GLY A 536 10.38 -9.30 12.99
N MET A 537 9.95 -8.30 13.76
CA MET A 537 8.97 -7.30 13.31
C MET A 537 9.59 -6.02 12.72
N ILE A 538 8.79 -5.30 11.94
CA ILE A 538 9.09 -3.95 11.45
C ILE A 538 8.66 -2.91 12.48
N LEU A 539 9.56 -1.98 12.80
CA LEU A 539 9.32 -0.81 13.65
C LEU A 539 9.70 0.47 12.90
N ALA A 540 9.12 1.61 13.29
CA ALA A 540 9.56 2.92 12.83
C ALA A 540 10.69 3.47 13.72
N ALA A 541 11.74 4.00 13.12
CA ALA A 541 12.73 4.80 13.83
C ALA A 541 12.28 6.27 13.83
N VAL A 542 12.08 6.82 15.03
CA VAL A 542 11.61 8.19 15.24
C VAL A 542 12.69 9.01 15.92
N ASP A 543 13.04 10.12 15.27
CA ASP A 543 13.97 11.16 15.74
C ASP A 543 13.18 12.15 16.60
N VAL A 544 13.57 12.26 17.88
CA VAL A 544 12.96 13.17 18.86
C VAL A 544 13.68 14.52 18.80
N GLU A 545 12.99 15.52 18.25
CA GLU A 545 13.52 16.87 18.00
C GLU A 545 13.53 17.73 19.26
N ASP A 546 12.52 17.58 20.13
CA ASP A 546 12.38 18.25 21.43
C ASP A 546 11.73 17.28 22.45
N PRO A 547 12.16 17.27 23.73
CA PRO A 547 11.54 16.48 24.80
C PRO A 547 10.01 16.53 24.90
N LYS A 548 9.38 17.63 24.46
CA LYS A 548 7.92 17.79 24.40
C LYS A 548 7.22 16.74 23.52
N ALA A 549 7.93 16.04 22.65
CA ALA A 549 7.42 14.90 21.88
C ALA A 549 6.73 13.84 22.76
N PHE A 550 7.19 13.65 23.99
CA PHE A 550 6.62 12.67 24.93
C PHE A 550 5.32 13.14 25.60
N ARG A 551 4.89 14.40 25.39
CA ARG A 551 3.65 14.96 25.97
C ARG A 551 3.61 14.70 27.48
N ASN A 552 2.56 14.04 27.95
CA ASN A 552 2.34 13.69 29.35
C ASN A 552 2.87 12.30 29.74
N LEU A 553 3.50 11.53 28.84
CA LEU A 553 4.16 10.25 29.19
C LEU A 553 5.20 10.45 30.30
N ALA A 554 5.95 11.56 30.23
CA ALA A 554 6.91 11.96 31.25
C ALA A 554 6.27 12.28 32.64
N SER A 555 4.97 12.57 32.68
CA SER A 555 4.22 12.86 33.92
C SER A 555 3.44 11.65 34.45
N THR A 556 3.33 10.55 33.68
CA THR A 556 2.71 9.30 34.15
C THR A 556 3.70 8.44 34.94
N ALA A 557 5.01 8.68 34.79
CA ALA A 557 5.99 8.29 35.78
C ALA A 557 5.81 9.15 37.04
N GLN A 558 5.68 8.50 38.19
CA GLN A 558 5.41 9.17 39.46
C GLN A 558 6.56 10.14 39.80
N LEU A 559 6.27 11.43 39.74
CA LEU A 559 7.17 12.48 40.22
C LEU A 559 7.35 12.34 41.74
N SER A 560 8.45 11.69 42.12
CA SER A 560 9.08 11.96 43.41
C SER A 560 9.54 13.41 43.40
N VAL A 561 8.82 14.26 44.14
CA VAL A 561 9.11 15.68 44.24
C VAL A 561 10.37 15.85 45.07
N ASP A 562 11.52 16.02 44.41
CA ASP A 562 12.57 16.89 44.96
C ASP A 562 13.35 17.60 43.85
N GLY A 563 13.78 18.82 44.16
CA GLY A 563 14.15 19.83 43.17
C GLY A 563 15.59 19.74 42.65
N GLY A 564 15.76 20.09 41.38
CA GLY A 564 17.07 20.32 40.77
C GLY A 564 16.93 20.53 39.27
N GLY A 565 17.66 21.49 38.70
CA GLY A 565 17.65 21.77 37.26
C GLY A 565 18.31 20.64 36.45
N LYS A 566 17.62 19.50 36.32
CA LYS A 566 17.96 18.45 35.36
C LYS A 566 17.67 18.98 33.95
N ASP A 567 18.61 18.81 33.03
CA ASP A 567 18.36 19.02 31.61
C ASP A 567 17.19 18.13 31.14
N GLY A 568 16.42 18.58 30.15
CA GLY A 568 15.18 17.91 29.74
C GLY A 568 15.34 16.46 29.26
N TYR A 569 16.57 16.02 28.95
CA TYR A 569 16.90 14.64 28.63
C TYR A 569 17.18 13.77 29.85
N SER A 570 17.72 14.32 30.94
CA SER A 570 18.01 13.58 32.18
C SER A 570 16.72 13.20 32.92
N ALA A 571 15.67 14.01 32.76
CA ALA A 571 14.32 13.68 33.22
C ALA A 571 13.65 12.57 32.38
N MET A 572 14.18 12.22 31.20
CA MET A 572 13.62 11.11 30.40
C MET A 572 14.00 9.73 30.95
N GLU A 573 15.13 9.62 31.66
CA GLU A 573 15.54 8.33 32.22
C GLU A 573 14.57 7.87 33.32
N ASP A 574 13.96 8.82 34.04
CA ASP A 574 13.05 8.58 35.16
C ASP A 574 11.72 7.89 34.73
N PHE A 575 11.34 7.88 33.44
CA PHE A 575 10.14 7.21 32.93
C PHE A 575 10.38 5.97 32.06
N ILE A 576 11.65 5.57 31.85
CA ILE A 576 11.98 4.41 31.01
C ILE A 576 12.02 3.15 31.86
N SER A 577 11.10 2.22 31.58
CA SER A 577 11.07 0.90 32.20
C SER A 577 11.94 -0.09 31.43
N ARG A 578 12.25 -1.23 32.04
CA ARG A 578 13.01 -2.33 31.41
C ARG A 578 12.28 -3.65 31.51
N THR A 579 12.36 -4.46 30.46
CA THR A 579 11.91 -5.86 30.48
C THR A 579 12.87 -6.74 31.30
N THR A 580 12.52 -8.00 31.49
CA THR A 580 13.39 -9.02 32.11
C THR A 580 14.71 -9.20 31.35
N GLU A 581 14.71 -9.00 30.02
CA GLU A 581 15.89 -9.00 29.15
C GLU A 581 16.63 -7.64 29.11
N GLY A 582 16.20 -6.68 29.92
CA GLY A 582 16.78 -5.35 30.04
C GLY A 582 16.41 -4.36 28.92
N LEU A 583 15.50 -4.74 28.00
CA LEU A 583 15.09 -3.88 26.88
C LEU A 583 14.41 -2.61 27.41
N PRO A 584 14.87 -1.39 27.03
CA PRO A 584 14.23 -0.16 27.44
C PRO A 584 12.90 0.03 26.71
N TYR A 585 11.83 0.26 27.45
CA TYR A 585 10.52 0.60 26.90
C TYR A 585 9.89 1.77 27.65
N ILE A 586 9.01 2.47 26.96
CA ILE A 586 8.27 3.62 27.49
C ILE A 586 6.85 3.11 27.84
N PRO A 587 6.46 3.03 29.12
CA PRO A 587 5.13 2.58 29.51
C PRO A 587 4.05 3.50 28.93
N ASN A 588 3.10 2.94 28.18
CA ASN A 588 2.10 3.72 27.46
C ASN A 588 0.66 3.29 27.77
N ALA A 589 0.30 3.21 29.06
CA ALA A 589 -1.00 2.71 29.51
C ALA A 589 -2.22 3.50 28.98
N SER A 590 -2.01 4.71 28.42
CA SER A 590 -3.06 5.56 27.86
C SER A 590 -2.99 5.69 26.33
N ASP A 591 -2.16 4.87 25.66
CA ASP A 591 -1.95 4.87 24.20
C ASP A 591 -1.64 6.26 23.61
N ILE A 592 -0.83 7.03 24.33
CA ILE A 592 -0.35 8.36 23.92
C ILE A 592 0.69 8.18 22.81
N THR A 593 0.40 8.77 21.66
CA THR A 593 1.35 8.88 20.55
C THR A 593 2.32 10.04 20.75
N LEU A 594 3.51 9.95 20.15
CA LEU A 594 4.47 11.07 20.13
C LEU A 594 3.89 12.29 19.41
N ASP A 595 4.27 13.47 19.87
CA ASP A 595 3.85 14.71 19.23
C ASP A 595 4.59 14.94 17.90
N PRO A 596 3.88 15.04 16.75
CA PRO A 596 4.51 15.26 15.45
C PRO A 596 5.14 16.65 15.30
N CYS A 597 4.81 17.63 16.16
CA CYS A 597 5.46 18.94 16.15
C CYS A 597 6.90 18.89 16.67
N PHE A 598 7.26 17.83 17.40
CA PHE A 598 8.53 17.68 18.12
C PHE A 598 9.25 16.36 17.80
N SER A 599 8.76 15.60 16.83
CA SER A 599 9.34 14.34 16.39
C SER A 599 9.14 14.12 14.89
N ARG A 600 9.94 13.24 14.28
CA ARG A 600 9.78 12.84 12.87
C ARG A 600 10.26 11.41 12.65
N THR A 601 9.65 10.71 11.71
CA THR A 601 10.14 9.39 11.27
C THR A 601 11.31 9.56 10.30
N ILE A 602 12.39 8.82 10.55
CA ILE A 602 13.59 8.82 9.69
C ILE A 602 13.71 7.57 8.82
N GLY A 603 12.83 6.58 9.03
CA GLY A 603 12.71 5.36 8.25
C GLY A 603 12.16 4.21 9.08
N LEU A 604 12.08 3.02 8.47
CA LEU A 604 11.74 1.77 9.14
C LEU A 604 12.98 0.91 9.42
N VAL A 605 12.89 0.09 10.47
CA VAL A 605 13.89 -0.91 10.87
C VAL A 605 13.22 -2.27 11.00
N LEU A 606 13.92 -3.34 10.63
CA LEU A 606 13.51 -4.72 10.86
C LEU A 606 14.41 -5.30 11.97
N ILE A 607 13.80 -5.76 13.07
CA ILE A 607 14.54 -6.43 14.15
C ILE A 607 14.79 -7.88 13.72
N ARG A 608 16.04 -8.20 13.36
CA ARG A 608 16.45 -9.59 13.08
C ARG A 608 16.52 -10.44 14.33
N GLY A 609 16.97 -9.84 15.43
CA GLY A 609 17.28 -10.55 16.65
C GLY A 609 17.64 -9.62 17.80
N ILE A 610 17.56 -10.17 19.01
CA ILE A 610 17.83 -9.50 20.28
C ILE A 610 18.86 -10.35 21.01
N ASP A 611 20.07 -9.82 21.22
CA ASP A 611 21.08 -10.46 22.03
C ASP A 611 20.99 -9.90 23.45
N THR A 612 20.44 -10.71 24.35
CA THR A 612 20.22 -10.38 25.76
C THR A 612 21.51 -10.47 26.59
N THR A 613 22.54 -11.15 26.09
CA THR A 613 23.84 -11.32 26.75
C THR A 613 24.72 -10.10 26.51
N THR A 614 24.79 -9.61 25.27
CA THR A 614 25.54 -8.38 24.94
C THR A 614 24.69 -7.10 25.02
N GLN A 615 23.37 -7.26 25.25
CA GLN A 615 22.37 -6.19 25.32
C GLN A 615 22.34 -5.34 24.03
N THR A 616 22.27 -6.02 22.88
CA THR A 616 22.16 -5.40 21.55
C THR A 616 20.91 -5.84 20.78
N LEU A 617 20.39 -4.92 19.96
CA LEU A 617 19.45 -5.22 18.88
C LEU A 617 20.22 -5.40 17.58
N GLN A 618 19.83 -6.39 16.78
CA GLN A 618 20.32 -6.61 15.43
C GLN A 618 19.32 -6.01 14.44
N LEU A 619 19.61 -4.83 13.91
CA LEU A 619 18.70 -4.09 13.03
C LEU A 619 19.11 -4.22 11.56
N LEU A 620 18.13 -4.39 10.67
CA LEU A 620 18.26 -4.19 9.23
C LEU A 620 17.50 -2.94 8.84
N THR A 621 18.13 -2.04 8.09
CA THR A 621 17.52 -0.79 7.66
C THR A 621 18.32 -0.16 6.51
N PRO A 622 17.67 0.53 5.57
CA PRO A 622 18.34 1.38 4.58
C PRO A 622 18.57 2.82 5.11
N ILE A 623 18.25 3.13 6.37
CA ILE A 623 18.55 4.45 6.98
C ILE A 623 20.08 4.65 6.95
N PRO A 624 20.60 5.72 6.30
CA PRO A 624 22.03 5.97 6.25
C PRO A 624 22.62 6.19 7.65
N LEU A 625 23.78 5.59 7.92
CA LEU A 625 24.48 5.75 9.21
C LEU A 625 24.78 7.22 9.52
N GLN A 626 25.08 8.02 8.50
CA GLN A 626 25.30 9.46 8.60
C GLN A 626 24.09 10.20 9.21
N THR A 627 22.87 9.78 8.90
CA THR A 627 21.64 10.36 9.48
C THR A 627 21.55 10.06 10.97
N ILE A 628 21.87 8.83 11.38
CA ILE A 628 21.88 8.40 12.79
C ILE A 628 22.98 9.15 13.57
N GLU A 629 24.18 9.26 12.99
CA GLU A 629 25.30 10.02 13.57
C GLU A 629 24.97 11.51 13.70
N GLN A 630 24.32 12.10 12.69
CA GLN A 630 23.90 13.51 12.73
C GLN A 630 22.90 13.77 13.87
N ILE A 631 21.91 12.89 14.05
CA ILE A 631 20.93 13.01 15.15
C ILE A 631 21.64 12.96 16.51
N ARG A 632 22.52 11.96 16.71
CA ARG A 632 23.25 11.79 17.98
C ARG A 632 24.24 12.93 18.26
N SER A 633 24.91 13.47 17.24
CA SER A 633 25.83 14.61 17.40
C SER A 633 25.12 15.91 17.82
N GLN A 634 23.80 15.99 17.60
CA GLN A 634 22.95 17.09 18.05
C GLN A 634 22.34 16.83 19.44
N GLY A 635 22.75 15.77 20.14
CA GLY A 635 22.22 15.38 21.45
C GLY A 635 20.81 14.77 21.43
N ARG A 636 20.22 14.62 20.23
CA ARG A 636 18.85 14.13 20.03
C ARG A 636 18.80 12.60 20.15
N GLN A 637 17.59 12.11 20.43
CA GLN A 637 17.35 10.71 20.79
C GLN A 637 16.52 10.00 19.71
N ILE A 638 16.73 8.69 19.57
CA ILE A 638 15.95 7.83 18.68
C ILE A 638 15.07 6.90 19.51
N VAL A 639 13.77 6.89 19.22
CA VAL A 639 12.77 5.96 19.76
C VAL A 639 12.38 4.97 18.67
N LEU A 640 12.19 3.70 19.02
CA LEU A 640 11.59 2.73 18.11
C LEU A 640 10.09 2.61 18.41
N VAL A 641 9.26 2.92 17.42
CA VAL A 641 7.80 2.83 17.54
C VAL A 641 7.31 1.54 16.88
N HIS A 642 6.56 0.74 17.64
CA HIS A 642 5.92 -0.49 17.18
C HIS A 642 4.39 -0.33 17.22
N GLY A 643 3.70 -0.98 16.29
CA GLY A 643 2.25 -0.92 16.12
C GLY A 643 1.78 -2.00 15.16
N LYS A 644 0.63 -1.81 14.53
CA LYS A 644 0.06 -2.74 13.52
C LYS A 644 0.66 -2.52 12.12
N PHE A 645 1.98 -2.67 12.00
CA PHE A 645 2.61 -2.90 10.70
C PHE A 645 2.25 -4.31 10.19
N ASP A 646 2.17 -4.48 8.86
CA ASP A 646 2.08 -5.81 8.26
C ASP A 646 3.32 -6.63 8.67
N ALA A 647 3.11 -7.85 9.19
CA ALA A 647 4.22 -8.72 9.58
C ALA A 647 5.09 -9.05 8.35
N PRO A 648 6.43 -8.97 8.45
CA PRO A 648 7.35 -9.16 7.32
C PRO A 648 7.56 -10.65 6.99
N THR A 649 6.47 -11.39 6.78
CA THR A 649 6.46 -12.83 6.51
C THR A 649 7.30 -13.22 5.29
N TRP A 650 7.41 -12.32 4.31
CA TRP A 650 8.31 -12.45 3.17
C TRP A 650 9.77 -12.63 3.60
N ALA A 651 10.27 -11.80 4.53
CA ALA A 651 11.66 -11.80 5.00
C ALA A 651 12.09 -13.13 5.63
N TYR A 652 11.17 -13.83 6.31
CA TYR A 652 11.44 -15.12 6.95
C TYR A 652 11.67 -16.24 5.93
N THR A 653 11.22 -16.06 4.68
CA THR A 653 11.22 -17.10 3.63
C THR A 653 12.22 -16.86 2.50
N GLU A 654 12.87 -15.70 2.45
CA GLU A 654 13.76 -15.32 1.34
C GLU A 654 14.92 -16.30 1.12
N ASP A 655 15.52 -16.80 2.20
CA ASP A 655 16.63 -17.75 2.12
C ASP A 655 16.16 -19.12 1.59
N LEU A 656 14.94 -19.54 1.92
CA LEU A 656 14.33 -20.75 1.33
C LEU A 656 14.05 -20.57 -0.16
N TYR A 657 13.50 -19.41 -0.56
CA TYR A 657 13.29 -19.09 -1.97
C TYR A 657 14.63 -19.03 -2.74
N GLY A 658 15.62 -18.32 -2.19
CA GLY A 658 16.94 -18.16 -2.79
C GLY A 658 17.73 -19.46 -2.97
N ARG A 659 17.65 -20.39 -2.00
CA ARG A 659 18.24 -21.72 -2.12
C ARG A 659 17.50 -22.57 -3.15
N SER A 660 16.17 -22.67 -3.05
CA SER A 660 15.36 -23.53 -3.94
C SER A 660 15.51 -23.24 -5.44
N GLN A 661 15.84 -21.99 -5.83
CA GLN A 661 16.09 -21.64 -7.22
C GLN A 661 17.50 -21.98 -7.73
N GLN A 662 18.42 -22.40 -6.86
CA GLN A 662 19.68 -23.01 -7.30
C GLN A 662 19.47 -24.46 -7.73
N ASP A 663 18.44 -25.12 -7.20
CA ASP A 663 18.12 -26.52 -7.46
C ASP A 663 17.04 -26.69 -8.57
N ASP A 664 16.02 -25.82 -8.61
CA ASP A 664 14.93 -25.87 -9.61
C ASP A 664 15.18 -24.95 -10.83
N ILE A 665 15.67 -25.52 -11.93
CA ILE A 665 15.88 -24.82 -13.22
C ILE A 665 14.55 -24.42 -13.92
N ASN A 666 13.38 -24.91 -13.44
CA ASN A 666 12.09 -24.81 -14.15
C ASN A 666 10.94 -24.12 -13.36
N SER A 667 11.19 -23.45 -12.23
CA SER A 667 10.12 -22.96 -11.33
C SER A 667 9.62 -21.50 -11.53
N ASP A 668 9.75 -20.94 -12.74
CA ASP A 668 9.24 -19.59 -13.09
C ASP A 668 7.74 -19.57 -13.46
N LYS A 669 6.91 -20.36 -12.75
CA LYS A 669 5.45 -20.23 -12.83
C LYS A 669 5.02 -18.87 -12.22
N PRO A 670 4.17 -18.07 -12.90
CA PRO A 670 3.55 -16.89 -12.32
C PRO A 670 2.76 -17.22 -11.05
N LEU A 671 2.59 -16.24 -10.16
CA LEU A 671 1.68 -16.37 -9.02
C LEU A 671 0.23 -16.47 -9.51
N GLU A 672 -0.38 -17.63 -9.30
CA GLU A 672 -1.84 -17.80 -9.36
C GLU A 672 -2.44 -17.27 -8.05
N ILE A 673 -3.32 -16.27 -8.15
CA ILE A 673 -4.00 -15.67 -6.99
C ILE A 673 -5.41 -16.25 -6.94
N MET A 674 -5.72 -16.94 -5.84
CA MET A 674 -7.10 -17.17 -5.42
C MET A 674 -7.64 -15.89 -4.79
N ASN A 675 -8.85 -15.47 -5.17
CA ASN A 675 -9.47 -14.25 -4.69
C ASN A 675 -10.07 -14.45 -3.29
N GLU A 676 -9.22 -14.43 -2.26
CA GLU A 676 -9.64 -14.24 -0.86
C GLU A 676 -9.43 -12.76 -0.51
N ASP A 677 -10.51 -11.97 -0.39
CA ASP A 677 -10.43 -10.56 0.02
C ASP A 677 -10.29 -10.48 1.56
N PRO A 678 -9.18 -9.98 2.13
CA PRO A 678 -8.92 -10.10 3.57
C PRO A 678 -9.68 -9.09 4.45
N ASN A 679 -10.84 -8.58 4.02
CA ASN A 679 -11.55 -7.48 4.69
C ASN A 679 -13.09 -7.64 4.74
N GLU A 680 -13.59 -8.87 4.85
CA GLU A 680 -14.93 -9.12 5.38
C GLU A 680 -14.79 -9.88 6.71
N ASP A 681 -15.57 -9.47 7.71
CA ASP A 681 -15.56 -10.10 9.05
C ASP A 681 -16.08 -11.55 8.96
N GLU A 682 -15.61 -12.40 9.88
CA GLU A 682 -15.77 -13.86 9.86
C GLU A 682 -17.23 -14.35 9.77
N ASP A 683 -17.53 -15.16 8.77
CA ASP A 683 -18.57 -16.21 8.78
C ASP A 683 -18.11 -17.36 7.84
N GLU A 684 -17.49 -18.40 8.41
CA GLU A 684 -17.14 -19.64 7.67
C GLU A 684 -18.37 -20.57 7.60
N ASP A 685 -18.79 -20.98 6.39
CA ASP A 685 -19.37 -22.31 6.15
C ASP A 685 -19.47 -22.67 4.65
N GLU A 686 -19.35 -23.97 4.36
CA GLU A 686 -19.60 -24.67 3.08
C GLU A 686 -18.71 -24.33 1.84
N ALA A 687 -17.72 -25.21 1.59
CA ALA A 687 -17.15 -25.44 0.27
C ALA A 687 -17.52 -26.86 -0.21
N GLU A 688 -18.38 -26.96 -1.24
CA GLU A 688 -18.82 -28.23 -1.85
C GLU A 688 -17.74 -28.87 -2.75
N ASP A 689 -17.90 -30.17 -3.02
CA ASP A 689 -16.99 -31.00 -3.81
C ASP A 689 -16.80 -30.52 -5.26
N MET A 690 -15.61 -30.73 -5.85
CA MET A 690 -15.49 -31.05 -7.30
C MET A 690 -14.15 -31.71 -7.71
N ASP A 691 -14.31 -32.82 -8.44
CA ASP A 691 -13.49 -33.48 -9.47
C ASP A 691 -12.06 -34.02 -9.18
N GLU A 692 -11.97 -35.36 -9.16
CA GLU A 692 -10.76 -36.19 -9.00
C GLU A 692 -10.07 -36.60 -10.33
N GLU A 693 -9.54 -35.68 -11.15
CA GLU A 693 -8.76 -36.06 -12.36
C GLU A 693 -7.42 -35.30 -12.58
N GLU A 694 -6.52 -35.26 -11.59
CA GLU A 694 -5.09 -34.92 -11.87
C GLU A 694 -4.05 -35.59 -10.92
N ALA A 695 -4.41 -36.68 -10.23
CA ALA A 695 -3.62 -37.25 -9.13
C ALA A 695 -2.51 -38.27 -9.51
N SER A 696 -1.99 -38.28 -10.75
CA SER A 696 -1.20 -39.42 -11.28
C SER A 696 0.15 -39.10 -11.95
N ALA A 697 0.80 -37.97 -11.65
CA ALA A 697 2.02 -37.55 -12.36
C ALA A 697 3.19 -36.92 -11.55
N GLU A 698 3.29 -37.08 -10.22
CA GLU A 698 4.45 -36.56 -9.43
C GLU A 698 5.04 -37.57 -8.41
N SER A 699 4.94 -38.88 -8.66
CA SER A 699 5.58 -39.90 -7.81
C SER A 699 6.97 -40.32 -8.32
N GLU A 700 7.98 -39.44 -8.19
CA GLU A 700 9.42 -39.79 -8.01
C GLU A 700 10.30 -38.53 -7.90
N ALA A 701 10.30 -37.89 -6.72
CA ALA A 701 11.34 -36.94 -6.33
C ALA A 701 12.24 -37.60 -5.28
N SER A 702 13.53 -37.75 -5.59
CA SER A 702 14.50 -38.47 -4.77
C SER A 702 14.68 -37.85 -3.38
N SER A 703 14.59 -38.68 -2.34
CA SER A 703 14.92 -38.28 -0.96
C SER A 703 16.42 -38.03 -0.81
N ASP A 704 16.84 -36.76 -0.74
CA ASP A 704 18.22 -36.40 -0.42
C ASP A 704 18.55 -36.77 1.04
N PRO A 705 19.54 -37.65 1.29
CA PRO A 705 19.98 -38.01 2.64
C PRO A 705 20.69 -36.87 3.39
N SER A 706 21.01 -35.74 2.73
CA SER A 706 21.74 -34.62 3.33
C SER A 706 20.89 -33.73 4.25
N ALA A 707 19.57 -33.92 4.30
CA ALA A 707 18.63 -33.18 5.17
C ALA A 707 18.83 -33.41 6.69
N GLY A 708 19.95 -34.02 7.10
CA GLY A 708 20.39 -34.25 8.47
C GLY A 708 20.90 -33.01 9.22
N SER A 709 20.29 -31.84 9.02
CA SER A 709 20.38 -30.70 9.94
C SER A 709 19.26 -29.70 9.63
N SER A 710 18.03 -30.02 10.02
CA SER A 710 16.94 -29.03 9.96
C SER A 710 17.12 -28.01 11.11
N THR A 711 17.95 -27.00 10.89
CA THR A 711 17.91 -25.77 11.69
C THR A 711 16.50 -25.19 11.56
N ALA A 712 15.67 -25.36 12.58
CA ALA A 712 14.29 -24.91 12.58
C ALA A 712 14.26 -23.39 12.37
N LEU A 713 13.77 -22.94 11.22
CA LEU A 713 13.61 -21.52 10.93
C LEU A 713 12.48 -20.99 11.81
N PRO A 714 12.72 -19.99 12.67
CA PRO A 714 11.68 -19.40 13.50
C PRO A 714 10.49 -18.94 12.65
N TRP A 715 9.28 -19.17 13.16
CA TRP A 715 8.00 -18.82 12.52
C TRP A 715 7.72 -19.51 11.16
N VAL A 716 8.54 -20.45 10.69
CA VAL A 716 8.30 -21.22 9.46
C VAL A 716 8.08 -22.70 9.78
N GLU A 717 7.00 -23.28 9.25
CA GLU A 717 6.66 -24.69 9.36
C GLU A 717 6.94 -25.42 8.04
N VAL A 718 7.63 -26.56 8.11
CA VAL A 718 7.85 -27.46 6.95
C VAL A 718 6.75 -28.53 6.95
N LEU A 719 5.92 -28.51 5.91
CA LEU A 719 4.75 -29.38 5.77
C LEU A 719 5.17 -30.78 5.30
N ARG A 720 4.75 -31.83 6.02
CA ARG A 720 5.08 -33.23 5.70
C ARG A 720 3.84 -33.99 5.23
N GLY A 721 3.95 -34.72 4.13
CA GLY A 721 2.91 -35.62 3.63
C GLY A 721 1.68 -34.93 3.03
N SER A 722 0.55 -35.65 3.03
CA SER A 722 -0.75 -35.33 2.41
C SER A 722 -1.58 -34.28 3.18
N GLN A 723 -0.94 -33.37 3.90
CA GLN A 723 -1.61 -32.24 4.53
C GLN A 723 -2.17 -31.32 3.44
N LYS A 724 -3.50 -31.38 3.21
CA LYS A 724 -4.31 -30.65 2.20
C LYS A 724 -3.55 -29.48 1.54
N ARG A 725 -2.84 -29.80 0.45
CA ARG A 725 -2.08 -28.82 -0.33
C ARG A 725 -2.99 -28.22 -1.40
N PRO A 726 -3.17 -26.89 -1.47
CA PRO A 726 -3.52 -26.25 -2.73
C PRO A 726 -2.49 -26.64 -3.79
N VAL A 727 -2.94 -26.95 -5.01
CA VAL A 727 -2.07 -27.34 -6.12
C VAL A 727 -1.04 -26.23 -6.36
N GLY A 728 0.25 -26.59 -6.42
CA GLY A 728 1.36 -25.63 -6.57
C GLY A 728 1.92 -25.03 -5.26
N SER A 729 1.37 -25.36 -4.08
CA SER A 729 1.94 -24.92 -2.80
C SER A 729 3.25 -25.64 -2.45
N ARG A 730 4.27 -24.88 -1.98
CA ARG A 730 5.59 -25.40 -1.60
C ARG A 730 5.56 -26.10 -0.23
N VAL A 731 6.60 -26.87 0.06
CA VAL A 731 6.73 -27.76 1.24
C VAL A 731 6.91 -26.98 2.57
N TRP A 732 6.69 -25.67 2.59
CA TRP A 732 6.83 -24.81 3.77
C TRP A 732 5.85 -23.64 3.76
N ARG A 733 5.40 -23.22 4.94
CA ARG A 733 4.55 -22.04 5.15
C ARG A 733 5.01 -21.23 6.35
N VAL A 734 4.74 -19.93 6.35
CA VAL A 734 4.84 -19.12 7.59
C VAL A 734 3.69 -19.51 8.52
N ARG A 735 4.01 -19.70 9.80
CA ARG A 735 3.05 -20.05 10.84
C ARG A 735 2.03 -18.92 11.01
N ARG A 736 0.74 -19.23 10.86
CA ARG A 736 -0.37 -18.29 11.15
C ARG A 736 -0.48 -18.01 12.66
N ASP A 737 0.04 -18.90 13.50
CA ASP A 737 -0.01 -18.86 14.96
C ASP A 737 1.23 -18.21 15.59
N LEU A 738 1.69 -17.07 15.04
CA LEU A 738 2.82 -16.27 15.58
C LEU A 738 2.60 -15.96 17.08
N GLY A 739 3.14 -16.81 17.97
CA GLY A 739 2.98 -16.72 19.42
C GLY A 739 1.69 -17.29 20.03
N ARG A 740 0.82 -17.99 19.28
CA ARG A 740 -0.46 -18.52 19.82
C ARG A 740 -0.40 -19.92 20.44
N ASN A 741 0.66 -20.69 20.21
CA ASN A 741 0.81 -22.06 20.74
C ASN A 741 2.13 -22.25 21.52
N ILE A 742 2.12 -21.85 22.80
CA ILE A 742 2.92 -22.50 23.86
C ILE A 742 1.93 -22.82 24.99
N GLY A 743 1.36 -24.02 24.94
CA GLY A 743 0.23 -24.41 25.78
C GLY A 743 -0.37 -25.75 25.34
N GLY A 744 0.45 -26.80 25.32
CA GLY A 744 0.06 -28.15 24.94
C GLY A 744 1.27 -29.09 24.96
N ASP A 745 1.30 -29.93 26.00
CA ASP A 745 2.27 -31.00 26.36
C ASP A 745 3.73 -30.61 26.63
#